data_AF-A0A813K759-F1
#
_entry.id   AF-A0A813K759-F1
#
_cell.length_a   1.000
_cell.length_b   1.000
_cell.length_c   1.000
_cell.angle_alpha   90.00
_cell.angle_beta   90.00
_cell.angle_gamma   90.00
#
_symmetry.space_group_name_H-M   'P 1'
#
loop_
_entity.id
_entity.type
_entity.pdbx_description
1 polymer ?
#
loop_
_entity_poly.entity_id
_entity_poly.type
_entity_poly.pdbx_seq_one_letter_code
_entity_poly.pdbx_strand_id
1 'polypeptide(L)'
;MLRVFWAAGMVYVKVKLLRWRLWSASLEGKDAVAEWNSLHEVLGCFFYLQTVELRGFWIKLGQQLSVNIMLPPQYVKELSKLQDKIPSMPLSTVLAIVKAEFGEAAARIIIDPDLPPLGTASIAQVHKATWQPVPGGPTRGIVVKVQHQGVDSMFRQDLRAAAILARILAWFDPEGVPDLRPLIKTLRKVALDELDFRLEATAQMRAADAVKESGADVMVPRVVPALVRRRALGMDYVDGEQLVTAGKRLPQADLDRLIAALVDHFGVQFAVDGHFHADPHPGNLLVERSTGQLVVLDWGMCVTLPDGAAQAYAQLFVACATSNIWLLIQALESIGVSFKEGDSFEPLVILHALRFVLRDSKPVGIAVGELKSMIHAGDDLGKTGPDRYKKSPMDIISGEMLYFGKSLELLFMVSSQLGVTHPILQTLFRRSYVKLLRGSCAPCAPGSALCRNPHDLLPSLPDVPAARGAVEQELLGLLREHYKQGHILGAQLCVLELPSSSATSRGRHHQASPQLLADLAVGVKSWLEPEPVTTATTFNLLDLSKLPLALALLKLVDAGRLRLSDALPGLLPGQPSVTVQHVLSHTAGLWKPLPPGVANLKQLLDFETMLAAVLASPVAEPPGYAQRYHHTSFGYLCAAACRSLAGSRLSKTR
;
A
#
# COMPACT_ATOMS: atom_id res chain seq x y z
N MET A 1 25.83 -24.56 17.00
CA MET A 1 25.00 -25.54 16.23
C MET A 1 24.15 -26.44 17.12
N LEU A 2 24.70 -27.28 18.03
CA LEU A 2 23.90 -28.21 18.83
C LEU A 2 22.71 -27.55 19.55
N ARG A 3 22.93 -26.37 20.12
CA ARG A 3 21.88 -25.60 20.79
C ARG A 3 20.72 -25.20 19.89
N VAL A 4 21.00 -24.83 18.63
CA VAL A 4 19.97 -24.47 17.64
C VAL A 4 19.10 -25.68 17.34
N PHE A 5 19.71 -26.85 17.12
CA PHE A 5 18.97 -28.09 16.88
C PHE A 5 18.17 -28.54 18.10
N TRP A 6 18.73 -28.40 19.31
CA TRP A 6 18.02 -28.70 20.55
C TRP A 6 16.80 -27.78 20.74
N ALA A 7 16.98 -26.47 20.55
CA ALA A 7 15.89 -25.49 20.67
C ALA A 7 14.78 -25.76 19.64
N ALA A 8 15.15 -26.02 18.38
CA ALA A 8 14.20 -26.37 17.34
C ALA A 8 13.47 -27.70 17.63
N GLY A 9 14.19 -28.70 18.13
CA GLY A 9 13.63 -29.98 18.54
C GLY A 9 12.62 -29.84 19.68
N MET A 10 12.93 -29.02 20.69
CA MET A 10 12.00 -28.72 21.80
C MET A 10 10.70 -28.07 21.32
N VAL A 11 10.81 -27.09 20.42
CA VAL A 11 9.65 -26.43 19.81
C VAL A 11 8.82 -27.45 19.05
N TYR A 12 9.46 -28.25 18.19
CA TYR A 12 8.80 -29.27 17.38
C TYR A 12 8.05 -30.31 18.24
N VAL A 13 8.71 -30.85 19.27
CA VAL A 13 8.11 -31.82 20.19
C VAL A 13 6.89 -31.23 20.89
N LYS A 14 6.96 -29.99 21.39
CA LYS A 14 5.82 -29.33 22.06
C LYS A 14 4.65 -29.10 21.10
N VAL A 15 4.92 -28.68 19.86
CA VAL A 15 3.89 -28.50 18.83
C VAL A 15 3.22 -29.83 18.48
N LYS A 16 3.99 -30.92 18.32
CA LYS A 16 3.42 -32.26 18.04
C LYS A 16 2.64 -32.82 19.23
N LEU A 17 3.13 -32.62 20.46
CA LEU A 17 2.40 -33.03 21.67
C LEU A 17 1.07 -32.28 21.80
N LEU A 18 1.03 -30.99 21.48
CA LEU A 18 -0.22 -30.24 21.47
C LEU A 18 -1.17 -30.74 20.38
N ARG A 19 -0.68 -30.94 19.13
CA ARG A 19 -1.51 -31.52 18.06
C ARG A 19 -2.09 -32.88 18.47
N TRP A 20 -1.27 -33.74 19.07
CA TRP A 20 -1.73 -35.04 19.57
C TRP A 20 -2.77 -34.89 20.68
N ARG A 21 -2.59 -33.96 21.62
CA ARG A 21 -3.55 -33.69 22.70
C ARG A 21 -4.88 -33.13 22.19
N LEU A 22 -4.83 -32.21 21.23
CA LEU A 22 -6.05 -31.67 20.61
C LEU A 22 -6.84 -32.77 19.90
N TRP A 23 -6.13 -33.65 19.19
CA TRP A 23 -6.74 -34.81 18.53
C TRP A 23 -7.28 -35.84 19.52
N SER A 24 -6.52 -36.20 20.56
CA SER A 24 -6.91 -37.24 21.53
C SER A 24 -8.04 -36.79 22.46
N ALA A 25 -8.15 -35.49 22.73
CA ALA A 25 -9.21 -34.91 23.54
C ALA A 25 -10.39 -34.38 22.71
N SER A 26 -10.37 -34.53 21.38
CA SER A 26 -11.36 -33.98 20.45
C SER A 26 -11.70 -32.49 20.69
N LEU A 27 -10.68 -31.70 21.04
CA LEU A 27 -10.83 -30.28 21.30
C LEU A 27 -10.89 -29.51 19.98
N GLU A 28 -11.98 -28.80 19.74
CA GLU A 28 -12.23 -28.01 18.53
C GLU A 28 -12.67 -26.58 18.86
N GLY A 29 -12.69 -25.72 17.85
CA GLY A 29 -13.19 -24.35 17.99
C GLY A 29 -12.40 -23.52 19.00
N LYS A 30 -13.11 -22.89 19.95
CA LYS A 30 -12.52 -21.92 20.89
C LYS A 30 -11.51 -22.55 21.85
N ASP A 31 -11.74 -23.78 22.29
CA ASP A 31 -10.87 -24.45 23.27
C ASP A 31 -9.54 -24.86 22.65
N ALA A 32 -9.56 -25.33 21.39
CA ALA A 32 -8.35 -25.58 20.63
C ALA A 32 -7.52 -24.30 20.43
N VAL A 33 -8.18 -23.18 20.12
CA VAL A 33 -7.52 -21.87 19.96
C VAL A 33 -6.89 -21.40 21.28
N ALA A 34 -7.55 -21.62 22.42
CA ALA A 34 -7.03 -21.26 23.73
C ALA A 34 -5.74 -22.05 24.08
N GLU A 35 -5.72 -23.36 23.82
CA GLU A 35 -4.53 -24.20 24.02
C GLU A 35 -3.36 -23.80 23.09
N TRP A 36 -3.64 -23.46 21.83
CA TRP A 36 -2.64 -22.91 20.91
C TRP A 36 -2.06 -21.58 21.41
N ASN A 37 -2.91 -20.66 21.88
CA ASN A 37 -2.49 -19.37 22.41
C ASN A 37 -1.59 -19.54 23.65
N SER A 38 -1.95 -20.45 24.56
CA SER A 38 -1.15 -20.78 25.74
C SER A 38 0.24 -21.32 25.35
N LEU A 39 0.29 -22.25 24.39
CA LEU A 39 1.56 -22.76 23.89
C LEU A 39 2.40 -21.64 23.22
N HIS A 40 1.77 -20.77 22.42
CA HIS A 40 2.46 -19.65 21.78
C HIS A 40 3.05 -18.65 22.78
N GLU A 41 2.42 -18.45 23.93
CA GLU A 41 2.95 -17.59 25.00
C GLU A 41 4.24 -18.18 25.61
N VAL A 42 4.23 -19.48 25.91
CA VAL A 42 5.42 -20.19 26.41
C VAL A 42 6.53 -20.23 25.36
N LEU A 43 6.19 -20.56 24.11
CA LEU A 43 7.16 -20.66 23.03
C LEU A 43 7.71 -19.30 22.61
N GLY A 44 6.93 -18.23 22.68
CA GLY A 44 7.39 -16.87 22.42
C GLY A 44 8.51 -16.46 23.38
N CYS A 45 8.30 -16.66 24.68
CA CYS A 45 9.31 -16.39 25.71
C CYS A 45 10.55 -17.27 25.52
N PHE A 46 10.35 -18.58 25.28
CA PHE A 46 11.46 -19.50 25.01
C PHE A 46 12.29 -19.06 23.79
N PHE A 47 11.63 -18.68 22.70
CA PHE A 47 12.27 -18.25 21.47
C PHE A 47 13.07 -16.95 21.66
N TYR A 48 12.53 -15.98 22.42
CA TYR A 48 13.25 -14.77 22.80
C TYR A 48 14.54 -15.11 23.58
N LEU A 49 14.45 -15.93 24.63
CA LEU A 49 15.61 -16.31 25.44
C LEU A 49 16.70 -17.01 24.61
N GLN A 50 16.31 -17.97 23.75
CA GLN A 50 17.28 -18.62 22.87
C GLN A 50 17.91 -17.64 21.88
N THR A 51 17.14 -16.67 21.39
CA THR A 51 17.63 -15.65 20.46
C THR A 51 18.67 -14.73 21.10
N VAL A 52 18.41 -14.23 22.31
CA VAL A 52 19.35 -13.39 23.07
C VAL A 52 20.66 -14.14 23.33
N GLU A 53 20.55 -15.42 23.66
CA GLU A 53 21.70 -16.23 24.04
C GLU A 53 22.56 -16.66 22.84
N LEU A 54 21.93 -16.96 21.70
CA LEU A 54 22.64 -17.30 20.47
C LEU A 54 23.31 -16.08 19.80
N ARG A 55 22.76 -14.87 20.01
CA ARG A 55 23.29 -13.59 19.49
C ARG A 55 23.36 -13.52 17.95
N GLY A 56 23.88 -12.40 17.44
CA GLY A 56 24.14 -12.12 16.02
C GLY A 56 22.98 -12.42 15.08
N PHE A 57 23.12 -13.45 14.23
CA PHE A 57 22.13 -13.77 13.21
C PHE A 57 20.75 -14.01 13.82
N TRP A 58 20.68 -14.68 14.96
CA TRP A 58 19.42 -14.98 15.62
C TRP A 58 18.74 -13.72 16.14
N ILE A 59 19.50 -12.77 16.69
CA ILE A 59 18.95 -11.46 17.10
C ILE A 59 18.37 -10.74 15.89
N LYS A 60 19.11 -10.69 14.77
CA LYS A 60 18.62 -10.06 13.53
C LYS A 60 17.38 -10.77 12.99
N LEU A 61 17.35 -12.11 13.02
CA LEU A 61 16.17 -12.89 12.66
C LEU A 61 14.99 -12.54 13.57
N GLY A 62 15.19 -12.48 14.88
CA GLY A 62 14.17 -12.09 15.85
C GLY A 62 13.66 -10.67 15.64
N GLN A 63 14.52 -9.72 15.30
CA GLN A 63 14.14 -8.35 14.92
C GLN A 63 13.31 -8.33 13.63
N GLN A 64 13.67 -9.14 12.62
CA GLN A 64 12.91 -9.25 11.39
C GLN A 64 11.56 -9.96 11.57
N LEU A 65 11.46 -10.84 12.57
CA LEU A 65 10.24 -11.54 12.94
C LEU A 65 9.36 -10.73 13.91
N SER A 66 9.92 -9.81 14.70
CA SER A 66 9.14 -8.97 15.62
C SER A 66 8.21 -7.99 14.92
N VAL A 67 8.43 -7.76 13.62
CA VAL A 67 7.58 -6.93 12.75
C VAL A 67 6.71 -7.77 11.81
N ASN A 68 6.69 -9.11 11.96
CA ASN A 68 5.93 -9.97 11.07
C ASN A 68 4.49 -10.19 11.58
N ILE A 69 3.52 -9.56 10.92
CA ILE A 69 2.08 -9.67 11.23
C ILE A 69 1.50 -11.08 11.06
N MET A 70 2.19 -11.98 10.35
CA MET A 70 1.76 -13.37 10.15
C MET A 70 2.19 -14.30 11.30
N LEU A 71 3.06 -13.84 12.21
CA LEU A 71 3.39 -14.61 13.40
C LEU A 71 2.31 -14.43 14.48
N PRO A 72 2.07 -15.46 15.31
CA PRO A 72 1.18 -15.32 16.45
C PRO A 72 1.63 -14.14 17.33
N PRO A 73 0.69 -13.29 17.81
CA PRO A 73 1.01 -12.02 18.48
C PRO A 73 1.87 -12.20 19.73
N GLN A 74 1.83 -13.40 20.34
CA GLN A 74 2.67 -13.78 21.48
C GLN A 74 4.17 -13.74 21.12
N TYR A 75 4.56 -14.18 19.92
CA TYR A 75 5.95 -14.11 19.47
C TYR A 75 6.38 -12.67 19.18
N VAL A 76 5.53 -11.91 18.49
CA VAL A 76 5.79 -10.49 18.16
C VAL A 76 6.06 -9.68 19.43
N LYS A 77 5.21 -9.84 20.45
CA LYS A 77 5.36 -9.20 21.75
C LYS A 77 6.73 -9.49 22.38
N GLU A 78 7.14 -10.75 22.43
CA GLU A 78 8.40 -11.15 23.07
C GLU A 78 9.63 -10.75 22.24
N LEU A 79 9.57 -10.89 20.92
CA LEU A 79 10.65 -10.54 20.01
C LEU A 79 10.88 -9.03 19.88
N SER A 80 9.86 -8.20 20.15
CA SER A 80 10.01 -6.74 20.15
C SER A 80 11.09 -6.25 21.13
N LYS A 81 11.32 -6.99 22.22
CA LYS A 81 12.38 -6.73 23.23
C LYS A 81 13.80 -6.82 22.65
N LEU A 82 14.00 -7.50 21.52
CA LEU A 82 15.31 -7.61 20.85
C LEU A 82 15.75 -6.31 20.16
N GLN A 83 14.89 -5.28 20.16
CA GLN A 83 15.24 -3.95 19.69
C GLN A 83 16.05 -3.16 20.74
N ASP A 84 16.18 -3.67 21.97
CA ASP A 84 16.95 -3.03 23.05
C ASP A 84 18.48 -3.23 22.93
N LYS A 85 19.24 -2.36 23.62
CA LYS A 85 20.70 -2.22 23.48
C LYS A 85 21.46 -3.52 23.79
N ILE A 86 22.26 -3.96 22.83
CA ILE A 86 23.19 -5.08 22.97
C ILE A 86 24.45 -4.60 23.72
N PRO A 87 25.09 -5.45 24.56
CA PRO A 87 26.34 -5.10 25.23
C PRO A 87 27.43 -4.64 24.23
N SER A 88 28.13 -3.56 24.57
CA SER A 88 29.20 -2.98 23.75
C SER A 88 30.52 -3.73 23.90
N MET A 89 31.35 -3.72 22.85
CA MET A 89 32.73 -4.18 22.94
C MET A 89 33.61 -3.17 23.68
N PRO A 90 34.72 -3.62 24.31
CA PRO A 90 35.73 -2.72 24.85
C PRO A 90 36.31 -1.80 23.77
N LEU A 91 36.60 -0.55 24.13
CA LEU A 91 37.17 0.45 23.22
C LEU A 91 38.50 0.00 22.59
N SER A 92 39.33 -0.73 23.33
CA SER A 92 40.59 -1.29 22.81
C SER A 92 40.38 -2.18 21.58
N THR A 93 39.33 -3.01 21.58
CA THR A 93 38.94 -3.84 20.45
C THR A 93 38.46 -2.99 19.27
N VAL A 94 37.68 -1.95 19.54
CA VAL A 94 37.20 -1.01 18.52
C VAL A 94 38.39 -0.33 17.83
N LEU A 95 39.32 0.25 18.60
CA LEU A 95 40.52 0.91 18.07
C LEU A 95 41.41 -0.03 17.26
N ALA A 96 41.52 -1.30 17.67
CA ALA A 96 42.25 -2.31 16.91
C ALA A 96 41.61 -2.58 15.53
N ILE A 97 40.27 -2.67 15.46
CA ILE A 97 39.56 -2.85 14.19
C ILE A 97 39.69 -1.59 13.31
N VAL A 98 39.52 -0.39 13.88
CA VAL A 98 39.68 0.89 13.18
C VAL A 98 41.08 1.00 12.56
N LYS A 99 42.13 0.65 13.33
CA LYS A 99 43.51 0.62 12.84
C LYS A 99 43.71 -0.39 11.72
N ALA A 100 43.12 -1.58 11.85
CA ALA A 100 43.24 -2.64 10.84
C ALA A 100 42.53 -2.31 9.53
N GLU A 101 41.35 -1.68 9.57
CA GLU A 101 40.57 -1.36 8.37
C GLU A 101 41.04 -0.07 7.68
N PHE A 102 41.31 0.99 8.45
CA PHE A 102 41.64 2.30 7.88
C PHE A 102 43.14 2.56 7.71
N GLY A 103 44.01 1.71 8.27
CA GLY A 103 45.47 1.84 8.12
C GLY A 103 45.97 3.21 8.62
N GLU A 104 46.72 3.93 7.78
CA GLU A 104 47.26 5.25 8.13
C GLU A 104 46.17 6.29 8.46
N ALA A 105 44.98 6.17 7.87
CA ALA A 105 43.88 7.10 8.15
C ALA A 105 43.35 6.96 9.58
N ALA A 106 43.56 5.81 10.24
CA ALA A 106 43.16 5.59 11.63
C ALA A 106 43.88 6.53 12.60
N ALA A 107 45.14 6.89 12.32
CA ALA A 107 45.90 7.83 13.15
C ALA A 107 45.30 9.25 13.14
N ARG A 108 44.42 9.55 12.18
CA ARG A 108 43.73 10.83 12.02
C ARG A 108 42.30 10.80 12.58
N ILE A 109 41.91 9.70 13.22
CA ILE A 109 40.61 9.51 13.85
C ILE A 109 40.83 9.48 15.35
N ILE A 110 40.17 10.39 16.07
CA ILE A 110 40.22 10.44 17.52
C ILE A 110 38.82 10.10 18.02
N ILE A 111 38.69 8.90 18.61
CA ILE A 111 37.49 8.48 19.35
C ILE A 111 37.72 8.89 20.81
N ASP A 112 36.76 9.61 21.37
CA ASP A 112 36.81 10.03 22.77
C ASP A 112 36.67 8.80 23.70
N PRO A 113 37.66 8.51 24.55
CA PRO A 113 37.61 7.34 25.42
C PRO A 113 36.60 7.45 26.56
N ASP A 114 36.20 8.67 26.93
CA ASP A 114 35.27 8.92 28.04
C ASP A 114 33.80 8.88 27.58
N LEU A 115 33.56 8.87 26.26
CA LEU A 115 32.22 8.76 25.70
C LEU A 115 31.83 7.29 25.47
N PRO A 116 30.67 6.84 25.98
CA PRO A 116 30.12 5.55 25.61
C PRO A 116 29.76 5.55 24.11
N PRO A 117 29.65 4.36 23.48
CA PRO A 117 29.16 4.28 22.11
C PRO A 117 27.79 4.96 21.97
N LEU A 118 27.60 5.68 20.87
CA LEU A 118 26.33 6.33 20.52
C LEU A 118 25.22 5.28 20.36
N GLY A 119 25.57 4.11 19.86
CA GLY A 119 24.67 2.98 19.72
C GLY A 119 25.41 1.66 19.52
N THR A 120 24.76 0.58 19.93
CA THR A 120 25.22 -0.80 19.67
C THR A 120 24.07 -1.54 18.99
N ALA A 121 24.27 -1.88 17.72
CA ALA A 121 23.36 -2.66 16.90
C ALA A 121 23.76 -4.15 16.88
N SER A 122 22.99 -4.97 16.17
CA SER A 122 23.16 -6.42 16.06
C SER A 122 24.52 -6.85 15.50
N ILE A 123 25.06 -6.08 14.55
CA ILE A 123 26.34 -6.40 13.88
C ILE A 123 27.45 -5.38 14.15
N ALA A 124 27.14 -4.24 14.75
CA ALA A 124 28.06 -3.10 14.81
C ALA A 124 27.90 -2.26 16.08
N GLN A 125 28.94 -1.51 16.39
CA GLN A 125 28.96 -0.46 17.41
C GLN A 125 29.32 0.87 16.74
N VAL A 126 28.69 1.95 17.21
CA VAL A 126 28.77 3.28 16.61
C VAL A 126 29.42 4.24 17.60
N HIS A 127 30.47 4.92 17.19
CA HIS A 127 31.26 5.83 18.02
C HIS A 127 31.28 7.24 17.45
N LYS A 128 31.15 8.24 18.33
CA LYS A 128 31.47 9.63 17.97
C LYS A 128 32.99 9.77 17.87
N ALA A 129 33.46 10.41 16.81
CA ALA A 129 34.88 10.67 16.63
C ALA A 129 35.11 12.03 15.98
N THR A 130 36.35 12.48 16.03
CA THR A 130 36.82 13.57 15.18
C THR A 130 37.79 13.02 14.14
N TRP A 131 37.69 13.54 12.92
CA TRP A 131 38.57 13.15 11.82
C TRP A 131 39.25 14.36 11.23
N GLN A 132 40.56 14.22 10.98
CA GLN A 132 41.38 15.23 10.33
C GLN A 132 41.78 14.74 8.93
N PRO A 133 41.19 15.24 7.84
CA PRO A 133 41.47 14.75 6.50
C PRO A 133 42.94 14.93 6.10
N VAL A 134 43.49 16.10 6.45
CA VAL A 134 44.86 16.54 6.14
C VAL A 134 45.58 16.87 7.45
N PRO A 135 46.83 16.39 7.66
CA PRO A 135 47.60 16.76 8.85
C PRO A 135 47.69 18.27 9.04
N GLY A 136 47.35 18.76 10.24
CA GLY A 136 47.31 20.20 10.56
C GLY A 136 46.12 20.97 9.97
N GLY A 137 45.21 20.31 9.24
CA GLY A 137 43.99 20.91 8.70
C GLY A 137 42.81 20.94 9.69
N PRO A 138 41.64 21.46 9.26
CA PRO A 138 40.45 21.52 10.09
C PRO A 138 39.97 20.11 10.46
N THR A 139 39.57 19.94 11.73
CA THR A 139 38.94 18.72 12.22
C THR A 139 37.46 18.73 11.90
N ARG A 140 36.90 17.54 11.75
CA ARG A 140 35.49 17.33 11.45
C ARG A 140 34.88 16.32 12.40
N GLY A 141 33.69 16.61 12.91
CA GLY A 141 32.89 15.62 13.65
C GLY A 141 32.40 14.51 12.71
N ILE A 142 32.74 13.28 13.03
CA ILE A 142 32.30 12.09 12.30
C ILE A 142 31.74 11.05 13.27
N VAL A 143 31.07 10.06 12.70
CA VAL A 143 30.71 8.81 13.35
C VAL A 143 31.51 7.69 12.70
N VAL A 144 32.01 6.78 13.52
CA VAL A 144 32.67 5.54 13.08
C VAL A 144 31.83 4.35 13.51
N LYS A 145 31.24 3.66 12.53
CA LYS A 145 30.53 2.39 12.69
C LYS A 145 31.54 1.25 12.52
N VAL A 146 31.65 0.37 13.50
CA VAL A 146 32.63 -0.74 13.54
C VAL A 146 31.91 -2.05 13.79
N GLN A 147 32.17 -3.08 12.98
CA GLN A 147 31.58 -4.39 13.18
C GLN A 147 32.05 -5.06 14.47
N HIS A 148 31.18 -5.87 15.09
CA HIS A 148 31.55 -6.72 16.21
C HIS A 148 32.64 -7.72 15.82
N GLN A 149 33.60 -7.96 16.71
CA GLN A 149 34.68 -8.90 16.46
C GLN A 149 34.11 -10.32 16.28
N GLY A 150 34.49 -11.00 15.19
CA GLY A 150 34.07 -12.38 14.92
C GLY A 150 32.62 -12.55 14.42
N VAL A 151 31.89 -11.45 14.18
CA VAL A 151 30.49 -11.50 13.76
C VAL A 151 30.29 -12.25 12.44
N ASP A 152 31.20 -12.08 11.48
CA ASP A 152 31.17 -12.74 10.16
C ASP A 152 31.23 -14.26 10.27
N SER A 153 32.19 -14.79 11.05
CA SER A 153 32.32 -16.23 11.28
C SER A 153 31.09 -16.81 11.99
N MET A 154 30.55 -16.10 12.97
CA MET A 154 29.38 -16.52 13.73
C MET A 154 28.13 -16.57 12.83
N PHE A 155 27.87 -15.49 12.08
CA PHE A 155 26.76 -15.42 11.13
C PHE A 155 26.81 -16.54 10.08
N ARG A 156 27.98 -16.81 9.50
CA ARG A 156 28.12 -17.90 8.51
C ARG A 156 27.82 -19.28 9.12
N GLN A 157 28.18 -19.51 10.37
CA GLN A 157 27.87 -20.76 11.07
C GLN A 157 26.37 -20.87 11.39
N ASP A 158 25.75 -19.79 11.84
CA ASP A 158 24.32 -19.75 12.15
C ASP A 158 23.46 -19.93 10.91
N LEU A 159 23.81 -19.26 9.81
CA LEU A 159 23.14 -19.41 8.52
C LEU A 159 23.25 -20.85 7.97
N ARG A 160 24.39 -21.52 8.19
CA ARG A 160 24.54 -22.95 7.86
C ARG A 160 23.63 -23.80 8.73
N ALA A 161 23.57 -23.54 10.04
CA ALA A 161 22.69 -24.26 10.96
C ALA A 161 21.21 -24.12 10.56
N ALA A 162 20.77 -22.89 10.27
CA ALA A 162 19.41 -22.60 9.82
C ALA A 162 19.10 -23.34 8.50
N ALA A 163 20.01 -23.31 7.53
CA ALA A 163 19.82 -24.01 6.24
C ALA A 163 19.78 -25.54 6.37
N ILE A 164 20.50 -26.12 7.33
CA ILE A 164 20.42 -27.55 7.64
C ILE A 164 19.09 -27.86 8.32
N LEU A 165 18.67 -27.04 9.30
CA LEU A 165 17.41 -27.22 10.00
C LEU A 165 16.21 -27.18 9.06
N ALA A 166 16.15 -26.23 8.13
CA ALA A 166 15.07 -26.19 7.13
C ALA A 166 15.05 -27.42 6.22
N ARG A 167 16.22 -27.97 5.87
CA ARG A 167 16.29 -29.22 5.09
C ARG A 167 15.79 -30.42 5.89
N ILE A 168 16.15 -30.51 7.17
CA ILE A 168 15.67 -31.56 8.07
C ILE A 168 14.15 -31.48 8.22
N LEU A 169 13.61 -30.29 8.51
CA LEU A 169 12.16 -30.09 8.68
C LEU A 169 11.39 -30.42 7.39
N ALA A 170 11.89 -29.98 6.23
CA ALA A 170 11.27 -30.29 4.95
C ALA A 170 11.30 -31.79 4.59
N TRP A 171 12.27 -32.54 5.12
CA TRP A 171 12.35 -34.00 4.89
C TRP A 171 11.51 -34.80 5.89
N PHE A 172 11.50 -34.42 7.16
CA PHE A 172 10.83 -35.17 8.23
C PHE A 172 9.34 -34.85 8.41
N ASP A 173 8.89 -33.64 8.07
CA ASP A 173 7.50 -33.21 8.25
C ASP A 173 6.99 -32.34 7.09
N PRO A 174 7.06 -32.85 5.83
CA PRO A 174 6.73 -32.07 4.64
C PRO A 174 5.29 -31.54 4.61
N GLU A 175 4.35 -32.22 5.27
CA GLU A 175 2.94 -31.82 5.36
C GLU A 175 2.65 -30.95 6.59
N GLY A 176 3.53 -30.95 7.60
CA GLY A 176 3.28 -30.32 8.90
C GLY A 176 3.94 -28.96 9.11
N VAL A 177 5.01 -28.65 8.36
CA VAL A 177 5.80 -27.40 8.45
C VAL A 177 5.95 -26.77 7.04
N PRO A 178 5.67 -25.47 6.87
CA PRO A 178 5.91 -24.78 5.60
C PRO A 178 7.37 -24.88 5.15
N ASP A 179 7.61 -24.93 3.84
CA ASP A 179 8.98 -24.95 3.32
C ASP A 179 9.73 -23.64 3.64
N LEU A 180 10.64 -23.71 4.60
CA LEU A 180 11.43 -22.56 5.05
C LEU A 180 12.67 -22.29 4.18
N ARG A 181 13.00 -23.16 3.21
CA ARG A 181 14.22 -23.02 2.39
C ARG A 181 14.27 -21.70 1.61
N PRO A 182 13.19 -21.24 0.94
CA PRO A 182 13.20 -19.95 0.24
C PRO A 182 13.44 -18.78 1.20
N LEU A 183 12.78 -18.77 2.35
CA LEU A 183 12.94 -17.74 3.38
C LEU A 183 14.40 -17.67 3.88
N ILE A 184 15.00 -18.81 4.22
CA ILE A 184 16.39 -18.85 4.70
C ILE A 184 17.36 -18.40 3.60
N LYS A 185 17.10 -18.73 2.33
CA LYS A 185 17.91 -18.26 1.21
C LYS A 185 17.87 -16.72 1.12
N THR A 186 16.70 -16.11 1.24
CA THR A 186 16.55 -14.66 1.23
C THR A 186 17.23 -14.01 2.43
N LEU A 187 16.98 -14.52 3.64
CA LEU A 187 17.61 -14.01 4.88
C LEU A 187 19.13 -14.13 4.84
N ARG A 188 19.65 -15.23 4.27
CA ARG A 188 21.09 -15.42 4.08
C ARG A 188 21.69 -14.34 3.19
N LYS A 189 21.01 -13.96 2.12
CA LYS A 189 21.49 -12.90 1.23
C LYS A 189 21.58 -11.58 1.99
N VAL A 190 20.47 -11.15 2.60
CA VAL A 190 20.40 -9.90 3.39
C VAL A 190 21.45 -9.86 4.50
N ALA A 191 21.56 -10.92 5.29
CA ALA A 191 22.50 -10.98 6.40
C ALA A 191 23.98 -10.96 5.97
N LEU A 192 24.29 -11.46 4.77
CA LEU A 192 25.65 -11.40 4.22
C LEU A 192 25.96 -10.03 3.64
N ASP A 193 24.98 -9.38 3.02
CA ASP A 193 25.12 -8.01 2.48
C ASP A 193 25.37 -7.01 3.63
N GLU A 194 24.72 -7.18 4.79
CA GLU A 194 24.94 -6.36 5.99
C GLU A 194 26.36 -6.48 6.58
N LEU A 195 27.08 -7.58 6.30
CA LEU A 195 28.48 -7.77 6.75
C LEU A 195 29.51 -7.03 5.89
N ASP A 196 29.07 -6.28 4.88
CA ASP A 196 29.92 -5.44 4.05
C ASP A 196 29.44 -3.99 4.06
N PHE A 197 30.03 -3.15 4.91
CA PHE A 197 29.65 -1.74 5.01
C PHE A 197 29.94 -0.92 3.74
N ARG A 198 30.65 -1.48 2.75
CA ARG A 198 30.77 -0.83 1.43
C ARG A 198 29.44 -0.79 0.69
N LEU A 199 28.60 -1.81 0.89
CA LEU A 199 27.25 -1.86 0.32
C LEU A 199 26.36 -0.81 0.99
N GLU A 200 26.36 -0.74 2.32
CA GLU A 200 25.66 0.31 3.08
C GLU A 200 26.10 1.71 2.65
N ALA A 201 27.41 1.95 2.54
CA ALA A 201 27.95 3.23 2.09
C ALA A 201 27.46 3.61 0.69
N THR A 202 27.41 2.64 -0.23
CA THR A 202 26.93 2.86 -1.61
C THR A 202 25.43 3.19 -1.63
N ALA A 203 24.63 2.46 -0.85
CA ALA A 203 23.19 2.72 -0.70
C ALA A 203 22.93 4.11 -0.11
N GLN A 204 23.68 4.49 0.94
CA GLN A 204 23.57 5.80 1.58
C GLN A 204 23.96 6.95 0.65
N MET A 205 25.01 6.77 -0.16
CA MET A 205 25.41 7.76 -1.16
C MET A 205 24.32 7.95 -2.23
N ARG A 206 23.78 6.84 -2.76
CA ARG A 206 22.66 6.89 -3.73
C ARG A 206 21.44 7.59 -3.14
N ALA A 207 21.10 7.29 -1.89
CA ALA A 207 19.99 7.94 -1.21
C ALA A 207 20.21 9.46 -1.03
N ALA A 208 21.43 9.87 -0.68
CA ALA A 208 21.78 11.29 -0.58
C ALA A 208 21.64 12.01 -1.94
N ASP A 209 22.06 11.37 -3.03
CA ASP A 209 21.88 11.89 -4.39
C ASP A 209 20.40 11.98 -4.76
N ALA A 210 19.60 10.94 -4.50
CA ALA A 210 18.17 10.92 -4.77
C ALA A 210 17.41 12.02 -3.99
N VAL A 211 17.79 12.27 -2.73
CA VAL A 211 17.24 13.37 -1.91
C VAL A 211 17.56 14.72 -2.54
N LYS A 212 18.81 14.92 -2.97
CA LYS A 212 19.25 16.16 -3.62
C LYS A 212 18.53 16.41 -4.94
N GLU A 213 18.37 15.38 -5.78
CA GLU A 213 17.72 15.48 -7.09
C GLU A 213 16.21 15.70 -6.97
N SER A 214 15.55 15.05 -6.01
CA SER A 214 14.10 15.15 -5.82
C SER A 214 13.66 16.37 -4.99
N GLY A 215 14.58 16.99 -4.25
CA GLY A 215 14.29 18.05 -3.30
C GLY A 215 13.48 17.60 -2.08
N ALA A 216 13.59 16.33 -1.66
CA ALA A 216 12.93 15.82 -0.47
C ALA A 216 13.48 16.51 0.81
N ASP A 217 12.62 16.85 1.77
CA ASP A 217 12.99 17.54 3.02
C ASP A 217 13.53 16.57 4.09
N VAL A 218 14.55 15.80 3.72
CA VAL A 218 15.25 14.88 4.62
C VAL A 218 16.76 15.04 4.49
N MET A 219 17.48 14.70 5.54
CA MET A 219 18.94 14.68 5.58
C MET A 219 19.44 13.23 5.58
N VAL A 220 20.39 12.95 4.70
CA VAL A 220 21.18 11.71 4.73
C VAL A 220 22.62 12.10 5.07
N PRO A 221 23.21 11.60 6.19
CA PRO A 221 24.58 11.96 6.55
C PRO A 221 25.56 11.62 5.42
N ARG A 222 26.55 12.48 5.16
CA ARG A 222 27.51 12.21 4.10
C ARG A 222 28.46 11.10 4.53
N VAL A 223 28.60 10.08 3.68
CA VAL A 223 29.65 9.07 3.81
C VAL A 223 31.01 9.73 3.59
N VAL A 224 32.03 9.37 4.38
CA VAL A 224 33.41 9.80 4.15
C VAL A 224 34.11 8.74 3.29
N PRO A 225 34.34 8.97 1.98
CA PRO A 225 34.80 7.89 1.08
C PRO A 225 36.14 7.27 1.48
N ALA A 226 37.03 8.08 2.06
CA ALA A 226 38.32 7.63 2.59
C ALA A 226 38.18 6.60 3.75
N LEU A 227 37.04 6.61 4.44
CA LEU A 227 36.74 5.79 5.62
C LEU A 227 35.65 4.74 5.32
N VAL A 228 35.60 4.22 4.09
CA VAL A 228 34.70 3.13 3.71
C VAL A 228 35.49 1.83 3.57
N ARG A 229 35.23 0.87 4.46
CA ARG A 229 35.85 -0.46 4.43
C ARG A 229 34.80 -1.53 4.75
N ARG A 230 35.19 -2.80 4.66
CA ARG A 230 34.25 -3.91 4.85
C ARG A 230 33.70 -3.94 6.28
N ARG A 231 34.56 -3.72 7.29
CA ARG A 231 34.22 -3.85 8.72
C ARG A 231 34.14 -2.52 9.47
N ALA A 232 34.41 -1.40 8.80
CA ALA A 232 34.35 -0.07 9.40
C ALA A 232 33.87 0.98 8.37
N LEU A 233 33.01 1.89 8.82
CA LEU A 233 32.41 2.96 8.01
C LEU A 233 32.44 4.28 8.77
N GLY A 234 33.01 5.31 8.13
CA GLY A 234 32.98 6.70 8.59
C GLY A 234 31.94 7.52 7.85
N MET A 235 31.13 8.28 8.58
CA MET A 235 30.15 9.23 8.03
C MET A 235 30.07 10.49 8.89
N ASP A 236 29.40 11.52 8.41
CA ASP A 236 29.18 12.76 9.17
C ASP A 236 28.46 12.51 10.49
N TYR A 237 28.94 13.16 11.55
CA TYR A 237 28.18 13.22 12.78
C TYR A 237 27.04 14.23 12.65
N VAL A 238 25.84 13.79 12.99
CA VAL A 238 24.66 14.64 13.08
C VAL A 238 24.28 14.76 14.55
N ASP A 239 24.22 16.00 15.06
CA ASP A 239 23.68 16.27 16.40
C ASP A 239 22.16 16.30 16.32
N GLY A 240 21.57 15.13 16.56
CA GLY A 240 20.13 14.93 16.49
C GLY A 240 19.59 14.18 17.70
N GLU A 241 18.27 14.27 17.86
CA GLU A 241 17.51 13.53 18.85
C GLU A 241 16.56 12.55 18.16
N GLN A 242 16.36 11.36 18.72
CA GLN A 242 15.44 10.38 18.14
C GLN A 242 14.05 10.99 17.91
N LEU A 243 13.48 10.76 16.73
CA LEU A 243 12.20 11.33 16.30
C LEU A 243 11.08 11.11 17.33
N VAL A 244 10.96 9.90 17.88
CA VAL A 244 9.93 9.56 18.89
C VAL A 244 10.12 10.33 20.19
N THR A 245 11.37 10.61 20.58
CA THR A 245 11.69 11.36 21.81
C THR A 245 11.49 12.86 21.60
N ALA A 246 11.99 13.38 20.48
CA ALA A 246 11.79 14.77 20.07
C ALA A 246 10.30 15.09 19.93
N GLY A 247 9.53 14.16 19.35
CA GLY A 247 8.12 14.35 19.06
C GLY A 247 7.22 14.55 20.29
N LYS A 248 7.67 14.16 21.48
CA LYS A 248 6.96 14.46 22.74
C LYS A 248 6.97 15.95 23.11
N ARG A 249 7.87 16.74 22.50
CA ARG A 249 8.10 18.15 22.82
C ARG A 249 7.84 19.07 21.62
N LEU A 250 7.80 18.52 20.41
CA LEU A 250 7.58 19.29 19.19
C LEU A 250 6.11 19.70 19.05
N PRO A 251 5.82 20.91 18.55
CA PRO A 251 4.48 21.30 18.10
C PRO A 251 3.92 20.35 17.04
N GLN A 252 2.58 20.24 16.98
CA GLN A 252 1.91 19.40 15.99
C GLN A 252 2.31 19.74 14.54
N ALA A 253 2.46 21.02 14.21
CA ALA A 253 2.85 21.46 12.88
C ALA A 253 4.23 20.91 12.44
N ASP A 254 5.18 20.81 13.37
CA ASP A 254 6.49 20.25 13.10
C ASP A 254 6.42 18.73 12.92
N LEU A 255 5.60 18.05 13.73
CA LEU A 255 5.34 16.61 13.57
C LEU A 255 4.72 16.30 12.21
N ASP A 256 3.72 17.08 11.80
CA ASP A 256 3.04 16.94 10.50
C ASP A 256 4.04 17.15 9.34
N ARG A 257 4.94 18.14 9.45
CA ARG A 257 6.02 18.37 8.47
C ARG A 257 7.00 17.20 8.42
N LEU A 258 7.46 16.69 9.56
CA LEU A 258 8.42 15.58 9.62
C LEU A 258 7.83 14.29 9.04
N ILE A 259 6.58 13.97 9.34
CA ILE A 259 5.90 12.81 8.74
C ILE A 259 5.68 13.02 7.24
N ALA A 260 5.28 14.21 6.81
CA ALA A 260 5.14 14.51 5.39
C ALA A 260 6.48 14.35 4.64
N ALA A 261 7.58 14.81 5.22
CA ALA A 261 8.92 14.64 4.67
C ALA A 261 9.34 13.17 4.58
N LEU A 262 9.04 12.37 5.62
CA LEU A 262 9.31 10.93 5.62
C LEU A 262 8.53 10.22 4.51
N VAL A 263 7.22 10.44 4.42
CA VAL A 263 6.36 9.79 3.41
C VAL A 263 6.75 10.23 2.00
N ASP A 264 7.05 11.51 1.78
CA ASP A 264 7.55 12.01 0.50
C ASP A 264 8.88 11.37 0.10
N HIS A 265 9.81 11.21 1.06
CA HIS A 265 11.08 10.52 0.83
C HIS A 265 10.87 9.06 0.39
N PHE A 266 9.96 8.32 1.02
CA PHE A 266 9.59 6.97 0.55
C PHE A 266 8.90 7.00 -0.82
N GLY A 267 8.11 8.03 -1.12
CA GLY A 267 7.55 8.25 -2.45
C GLY A 267 8.62 8.38 -3.54
N VAL A 268 9.72 9.07 -3.25
CA VAL A 268 10.89 9.15 -4.14
C VAL A 268 11.52 7.77 -4.31
N GLN A 269 11.75 7.05 -3.23
CA GLN A 269 12.38 5.73 -3.28
C GLN A 269 11.57 4.72 -4.11
N PHE A 270 10.24 4.66 -3.95
CA PHE A 270 9.39 3.71 -4.66
C PHE A 270 9.09 4.11 -6.11
N ALA A 271 8.67 5.35 -6.34
CA ALA A 271 8.12 5.77 -7.62
C ALA A 271 9.18 6.38 -8.56
N VAL A 272 10.34 6.77 -8.03
CA VAL A 272 11.32 7.58 -8.77
C VAL A 272 12.68 6.90 -8.87
N ASP A 273 13.35 6.63 -7.74
CA ASP A 273 14.71 6.06 -7.71
C ASP A 273 14.70 4.54 -7.91
N GLY A 274 13.69 3.84 -7.37
CA GLY A 274 13.63 2.39 -7.39
C GLY A 274 14.63 1.73 -6.46
N HIS A 275 15.19 2.46 -5.50
CA HIS A 275 16.01 1.94 -4.42
C HIS A 275 15.43 2.43 -3.11
N PHE A 276 14.97 1.50 -2.28
CA PHE A 276 14.24 1.84 -1.07
C PHE A 276 14.80 1.18 0.18
N HIS A 277 14.66 1.89 1.29
CA HIS A 277 15.09 1.45 2.60
C HIS A 277 14.05 0.47 3.18
N ALA A 278 14.48 -0.74 3.51
CA ALA A 278 13.61 -1.83 3.92
C ALA A 278 13.68 -2.19 5.43
N ASP A 279 14.42 -1.42 6.23
CA ASP A 279 14.51 -1.58 7.70
C ASP A 279 14.54 -0.24 8.46
N PRO A 280 13.58 0.68 8.24
CA PRO A 280 13.76 2.06 8.66
C PRO A 280 13.21 2.26 10.09
N HIS A 281 13.62 1.38 11.02
CA HIS A 281 13.16 1.37 12.41
C HIS A 281 13.19 2.79 13.05
N PRO A 282 12.24 3.19 13.93
CA PRO A 282 12.18 4.55 14.49
C PRO A 282 13.48 5.02 15.17
N GLY A 283 14.32 4.08 15.66
CA GLY A 283 15.65 4.37 16.19
C GLY A 283 16.66 4.93 15.17
N ASN A 284 16.42 4.74 13.87
CA ASN A 284 17.23 5.25 12.76
C ASN A 284 16.74 6.62 12.25
N LEU A 285 15.73 7.21 12.89
CA LEU A 285 15.19 8.52 12.54
C LEU A 285 15.57 9.54 13.62
N LEU A 286 16.30 10.58 13.24
CA LEU A 286 16.64 11.70 14.13
C LEU A 286 15.98 13.00 13.65
N VAL A 287 15.77 13.92 14.57
CA VAL A 287 15.51 15.34 14.29
C VAL A 287 16.79 16.09 14.61
N GLU A 288 17.38 16.73 13.61
CA GLU A 288 18.60 17.52 13.76
C GLU A 288 18.31 18.76 14.62
N ARG A 289 19.13 19.00 15.65
CA ARG A 289 18.78 19.96 16.72
C ARG A 289 18.73 21.41 16.26
N SER A 290 19.51 21.78 15.24
CA SER A 290 19.70 23.18 14.84
C SER A 290 18.74 23.62 13.73
N THR A 291 18.42 22.71 12.82
CA THR A 291 17.58 22.91 11.64
C THR A 291 16.18 22.34 11.82
N GLY A 292 16.00 21.40 12.74
CA GLY A 292 14.76 20.63 12.87
C GLY A 292 14.54 19.67 11.71
N GLN A 293 15.53 19.42 10.85
CA GLN A 293 15.36 18.53 9.70
C GLN A 293 15.31 17.06 10.12
N LEU A 294 14.51 16.26 9.40
CA LEU A 294 14.45 14.82 9.58
C LEU A 294 15.71 14.17 9.01
N VAL A 295 16.38 13.33 9.78
CA VAL A 295 17.61 12.63 9.39
C VAL A 295 17.33 11.13 9.34
N VAL A 296 17.68 10.50 8.23
CA VAL A 296 17.54 9.05 8.03
C VAL A 296 18.90 8.38 8.10
N LEU A 297 19.08 7.48 9.07
CA LEU A 297 20.29 6.73 9.34
C LEU A 297 20.16 5.26 8.89
N ASP A 298 21.30 4.56 8.89
CA ASP A 298 21.41 3.09 8.73
C ASP A 298 20.81 2.54 7.43
N TRP A 299 21.58 2.67 6.35
CA TRP A 299 21.21 2.20 5.01
C TRP A 299 21.61 0.74 4.78
N GLY A 300 21.83 -0.03 5.85
CA GLY A 300 22.33 -1.41 5.79
C GLY A 300 21.35 -2.39 5.13
N MET A 301 20.06 -2.06 5.12
CA MET A 301 19.02 -2.88 4.53
C MET A 301 18.20 -2.07 3.53
N CYS A 302 18.60 -2.15 2.27
CA CYS A 302 17.96 -1.52 1.13
C CYS A 302 17.65 -2.54 0.04
N VAL A 303 16.60 -2.29 -0.73
CA VAL A 303 16.18 -3.12 -1.85
C VAL A 303 16.23 -2.27 -3.12
N THR A 304 16.93 -2.77 -4.12
CA THR A 304 16.92 -2.19 -5.47
C THR A 304 15.91 -2.97 -6.31
N LEU A 305 14.92 -2.24 -6.82
CA LEU A 305 13.94 -2.76 -7.75
C LEU A 305 14.56 -2.98 -9.14
N PRO A 306 14.07 -3.96 -9.92
CA PRO A 306 14.42 -4.14 -11.31
C PRO A 306 14.06 -2.91 -12.16
N ASP A 307 14.70 -2.80 -13.32
CA ASP A 307 14.39 -1.73 -14.27
C ASP A 307 12.90 -1.74 -14.64
N GLY A 308 12.28 -0.57 -14.65
CA GLY A 308 10.84 -0.39 -14.92
C GLY A 308 9.91 -0.65 -13.73
N ALA A 309 10.35 -1.35 -12.67
CA ALA A 309 9.48 -1.61 -11.52
C ALA A 309 9.13 -0.33 -10.74
N ALA A 310 10.04 0.65 -10.64
CA ALA A 310 9.71 1.96 -10.05
C ALA A 310 8.57 2.68 -10.79
N GLN A 311 8.54 2.57 -12.12
CA GLN A 311 7.44 3.09 -12.93
C GLN A 311 6.13 2.33 -12.67
N ALA A 312 6.21 1.00 -12.48
CA ALA A 312 5.05 0.20 -12.10
C ALA A 312 4.51 0.59 -10.72
N TYR A 313 5.36 0.88 -9.73
CA TYR A 313 4.93 1.43 -8.44
C TYR A 313 4.30 2.82 -8.59
N ALA A 314 4.84 3.69 -9.45
CA ALA A 314 4.20 4.97 -9.75
C ALA A 314 2.79 4.78 -10.34
N GLN A 315 2.64 3.85 -11.29
CA GLN A 315 1.34 3.50 -11.86
C GLN A 315 0.40 2.90 -10.81
N LEU A 316 0.91 2.07 -9.91
CA LEU A 316 0.17 1.48 -8.78
C LEU A 316 -0.44 2.58 -7.90
N PHE A 317 0.34 3.58 -7.51
CA PHE A 317 -0.14 4.68 -6.67
C PHE A 317 -1.15 5.56 -7.39
N VAL A 318 -0.93 5.85 -8.68
CA VAL A 318 -1.91 6.57 -9.51
C VAL A 318 -3.20 5.78 -9.67
N ALA A 319 -3.11 4.49 -9.95
CA ALA A 319 -4.26 3.60 -10.07
C ALA A 319 -5.05 3.53 -8.75
N CYS A 320 -4.35 3.42 -7.62
CA CYS A 320 -4.97 3.43 -6.31
C CYS A 320 -5.68 4.76 -6.04
N ALA A 321 -5.04 5.91 -6.28
CA ALA A 321 -5.64 7.23 -6.03
C ALA A 321 -6.85 7.51 -6.93
N THR A 322 -6.77 7.14 -8.20
CA THR A 322 -7.79 7.41 -9.23
C THR A 322 -8.82 6.30 -9.39
N SER A 323 -8.69 5.19 -8.66
CA SER A 323 -9.50 3.97 -8.80
C SER A 323 -9.47 3.39 -10.22
N ASN A 324 -8.35 3.53 -10.94
CA ASN A 324 -8.17 3.01 -12.28
C ASN A 324 -7.74 1.53 -12.24
N ILE A 325 -8.71 0.63 -12.39
CA ILE A 325 -8.50 -0.84 -12.29
C ILE A 325 -7.56 -1.37 -13.37
N TRP A 326 -7.63 -0.83 -14.59
CA TRP A 326 -6.80 -1.31 -15.70
C TRP A 326 -5.33 -0.93 -15.50
N LEU A 327 -5.09 0.31 -15.07
CA LEU A 327 -3.76 0.75 -14.69
C LEU A 327 -3.22 -0.06 -13.49
N LEU A 328 -4.09 -0.44 -12.55
CA LEU A 328 -3.73 -1.31 -11.44
C LEU A 328 -3.26 -2.69 -11.92
N ILE A 329 -4.02 -3.33 -12.83
CA ILE A 329 -3.65 -4.63 -13.39
C ILE A 329 -2.28 -4.55 -14.07
N GLN A 330 -2.09 -3.56 -14.96
CA GLN A 330 -0.82 -3.35 -15.66
C GLN A 330 0.35 -3.14 -14.69
N ALA A 331 0.15 -2.34 -13.64
CA ALA A 331 1.15 -2.09 -12.61
C ALA A 331 1.51 -3.38 -11.85
N LEU A 332 0.51 -4.16 -11.45
CA LEU A 332 0.72 -5.40 -10.70
C LEU A 332 1.41 -6.47 -11.56
N GLU A 333 1.02 -6.63 -12.82
CA GLU A 333 1.69 -7.52 -13.77
C GLU A 333 3.15 -7.14 -13.98
N SER A 334 3.43 -5.84 -14.08
CA SER A 334 4.80 -5.32 -14.22
C SER A 334 5.67 -5.57 -12.97
N ILE A 335 5.07 -5.73 -11.79
CA ILE A 335 5.75 -6.07 -10.53
C ILE A 335 5.78 -7.61 -10.30
N GLY A 336 5.26 -8.38 -11.26
CA GLY A 336 5.34 -9.85 -11.28
C GLY A 336 4.11 -10.58 -10.75
N VAL A 337 2.99 -9.89 -10.54
CA VAL A 337 1.71 -10.54 -10.18
C VAL A 337 1.06 -11.12 -11.43
N SER A 338 0.79 -12.43 -11.44
CA SER A 338 0.09 -13.09 -12.53
C SER A 338 -1.40 -13.22 -12.22
N PHE A 339 -2.27 -12.72 -13.10
CA PHE A 339 -3.71 -12.98 -13.06
C PHE A 339 -4.03 -14.13 -14.02
N LYS A 340 -4.27 -15.35 -13.52
CA LYS A 340 -4.67 -16.50 -14.35
C LYS A 340 -6.18 -16.67 -14.39
N GLU A 341 -6.69 -17.24 -15.48
CA GLU A 341 -8.10 -17.54 -15.64
C GLU A 341 -8.56 -18.56 -14.58
N GLY A 342 -9.53 -18.18 -13.75
CA GLY A 342 -9.97 -18.97 -12.60
C GLY A 342 -9.20 -18.69 -11.30
N ASP A 343 -8.27 -17.74 -11.28
CA ASP A 343 -7.76 -17.17 -10.03
C ASP A 343 -8.89 -16.41 -9.31
N SER A 344 -8.78 -16.37 -7.99
CA SER A 344 -9.80 -15.78 -7.10
C SER A 344 -9.52 -14.32 -6.78
N PHE A 345 -8.48 -13.77 -7.41
CA PHE A 345 -7.95 -12.44 -7.17
C PHE A 345 -8.61 -11.45 -8.12
N GLU A 346 -9.75 -10.92 -7.69
CA GLU A 346 -10.44 -9.84 -8.39
C GLU A 346 -9.64 -8.52 -8.23
N PRO A 347 -9.22 -7.86 -9.32
CA PRO A 347 -8.47 -6.60 -9.27
C PRO A 347 -9.16 -5.50 -8.45
N LEU A 348 -10.50 -5.51 -8.41
CA LEU A 348 -11.31 -4.64 -7.55
C LEU A 348 -11.06 -4.85 -6.05
N VAL A 349 -10.90 -6.11 -5.62
CA VAL A 349 -10.61 -6.45 -4.22
C VAL A 349 -9.19 -6.00 -3.87
N ILE A 350 -8.23 -6.19 -4.77
CA ILE A 350 -6.85 -5.71 -4.58
C ILE A 350 -6.82 -4.18 -4.50
N LEU A 351 -7.52 -3.48 -5.38
CA LEU A 351 -7.65 -2.03 -5.34
C LEU A 351 -8.16 -1.58 -3.97
N HIS A 352 -9.20 -2.24 -3.47
CA HIS A 352 -9.77 -1.91 -2.16
C HIS A 352 -8.79 -2.19 -1.01
N ALA A 353 -8.11 -3.33 -1.04
CA ALA A 353 -7.10 -3.70 -0.06
C ALA A 353 -5.91 -2.75 -0.06
N LEU A 354 -5.37 -2.39 -1.24
CA LEU A 354 -4.28 -1.44 -1.37
C LEU A 354 -4.69 -0.03 -0.97
N ARG A 355 -5.88 0.46 -1.36
CA ARG A 355 -6.40 1.74 -0.89
C ARG A 355 -6.60 1.77 0.62
N PHE A 356 -6.99 0.64 1.21
CA PHE A 356 -7.07 0.48 2.65
C PHE A 356 -5.68 0.48 3.29
N VAL A 357 -4.71 -0.22 2.71
CA VAL A 357 -3.32 -0.25 3.22
C VAL A 357 -2.64 1.10 3.04
N LEU A 358 -2.99 1.89 2.02
CA LEU A 358 -2.41 3.21 1.74
C LEU A 358 -3.24 4.37 2.30
N ARG A 359 -4.27 4.07 3.09
CA ARG A 359 -5.13 5.10 3.70
C ARG A 359 -4.35 5.98 4.68
N ASP A 360 -4.98 7.07 5.08
CA ASP A 360 -4.43 7.98 6.08
C ASP A 360 -3.98 7.24 7.35
N SER A 361 -2.81 7.58 7.87
CA SER A 361 -2.30 6.97 9.10
C SER A 361 -3.23 7.27 10.27
N LYS A 362 -3.71 6.23 10.97
CA LYS A 362 -4.55 6.35 12.18
C LYS A 362 -3.77 5.99 13.45
N PRO A 363 -4.14 6.56 14.62
CA PRO A 363 -3.65 6.10 15.91
C PRO A 363 -3.98 4.61 16.19
N VAL A 364 -3.08 3.94 16.93
CA VAL A 364 -2.97 2.47 17.12
C VAL A 364 -4.29 1.75 17.46
N GLY A 365 -5.22 2.41 18.14
CA GLY A 365 -6.48 1.81 18.59
C GLY A 365 -7.45 1.40 17.47
N ILE A 366 -7.35 1.99 16.28
CA ILE A 366 -8.28 1.72 15.16
C ILE A 366 -7.63 0.77 14.11
N ALA A 367 -6.32 0.87 13.91
CA ALA A 367 -5.60 0.14 12.85
C ALA A 367 -5.52 -1.38 13.07
N VAL A 368 -5.38 -1.83 14.34
CA VAL A 368 -5.20 -3.25 14.69
C VAL A 368 -6.48 -4.07 14.50
N GLY A 369 -7.66 -3.47 14.73
CA GLY A 369 -8.95 -4.14 14.53
C GLY A 369 -9.26 -4.37 13.05
N GLU A 370 -9.02 -3.38 12.20
CA GLU A 370 -9.35 -3.46 10.78
C GLU A 370 -8.33 -4.31 9.99
N LEU A 371 -7.04 -4.30 10.35
CA LEU A 371 -6.04 -5.21 9.80
C LEU A 371 -6.33 -6.68 10.17
N LYS A 372 -6.75 -6.94 11.42
CA LYS A 372 -7.18 -8.27 11.87
C LYS A 372 -8.42 -8.78 11.11
N SER A 373 -9.38 -7.90 10.80
CA SER A 373 -10.55 -8.29 10.00
C SER A 373 -10.19 -8.66 8.55
N MET A 374 -9.18 -8.02 7.96
CA MET A 374 -8.69 -8.38 6.63
C MET A 374 -7.87 -9.67 6.61
N ILE A 375 -7.02 -9.91 7.61
CA ILE A 375 -6.31 -11.19 7.77
C ILE A 375 -7.33 -12.33 7.97
N HIS A 376 -8.39 -12.11 8.76
CA HIS A 376 -9.48 -13.08 8.91
C HIS A 376 -10.26 -13.31 7.60
N ALA A 377 -10.49 -12.27 6.80
CA ALA A 377 -11.12 -12.41 5.48
C ALA A 377 -10.25 -13.21 4.49
N GLY A 378 -8.92 -13.08 4.58
CA GLY A 378 -7.97 -13.91 3.82
C GLY A 378 -7.90 -15.36 4.32
N ASP A 379 -7.95 -15.57 5.63
CA ASP A 379 -7.94 -16.90 6.27
C ASP A 379 -9.22 -17.70 6.00
N ASP A 380 -10.39 -17.04 5.93
CA ASP A 380 -11.66 -17.70 5.58
C ASP A 380 -11.67 -18.22 4.13
N LEU A 381 -11.05 -17.48 3.21
CA LEU A 381 -10.85 -17.92 1.82
C LEU A 381 -9.89 -19.12 1.70
N GLY A 382 -8.86 -19.18 2.55
CA GLY A 382 -7.91 -20.29 2.60
C GLY A 382 -8.46 -21.58 3.24
N LYS A 383 -9.44 -21.46 4.15
CA LYS A 383 -10.03 -22.61 4.87
C LYS A 383 -11.28 -23.18 4.21
N THR A 384 -12.08 -22.36 3.54
CA THR A 384 -13.40 -22.78 2.98
C THR A 384 -13.48 -22.73 1.44
N GLY A 385 -12.42 -22.24 0.77
CA GLY A 385 -12.35 -22.18 -0.69
C GLY A 385 -11.93 -23.50 -1.36
N PRO A 386 -12.23 -23.68 -2.66
CA PRO A 386 -11.73 -24.79 -3.51
C PRO A 386 -10.20 -25.02 -3.43
N ASP A 387 -9.67 -26.16 -3.91
CA ASP A 387 -8.23 -26.51 -3.79
C ASP A 387 -7.25 -25.49 -4.41
N ARG A 388 -7.71 -24.68 -5.38
CA ARG A 388 -6.92 -23.59 -6.00
C ARG A 388 -6.57 -22.43 -5.04
N TYR A 389 -7.22 -22.37 -3.87
CA TYR A 389 -7.01 -21.36 -2.82
C TYR A 389 -5.91 -21.76 -1.81
N LYS A 390 -5.33 -22.95 -1.95
CA LYS A 390 -4.29 -23.51 -1.05
C LYS A 390 -2.86 -23.06 -1.37
N LYS A 391 -2.66 -22.19 -2.38
CA LYS A 391 -1.34 -21.59 -2.62
C LYS A 391 -1.02 -20.61 -1.51
N SER A 392 0.21 -20.67 -1.00
CA SER A 392 0.63 -19.79 0.08
C SER A 392 0.59 -18.34 -0.43
N PRO A 393 0.19 -17.34 0.38
CA PRO A 393 0.35 -15.92 0.04
C PRO A 393 1.77 -15.57 -0.44
N MET A 394 2.77 -16.36 -0.01
CA MET A 394 4.17 -16.28 -0.40
C MET A 394 4.46 -16.68 -1.87
N ASP A 395 3.55 -17.40 -2.53
CA ASP A 395 3.71 -17.83 -3.93
C ASP A 395 3.26 -16.75 -4.92
N ILE A 396 2.54 -15.72 -4.43
CA ILE A 396 1.91 -14.66 -5.24
C ILE A 396 2.62 -13.31 -5.04
N ILE A 397 3.14 -13.07 -3.84
CA ILE A 397 3.85 -11.83 -3.50
C ILE A 397 5.33 -11.99 -3.86
N SER A 398 5.80 -11.23 -4.85
CA SER A 398 7.23 -11.18 -5.18
C SER A 398 8.04 -10.75 -3.95
N GLY A 399 9.29 -11.21 -3.84
CA GLY A 399 10.13 -10.93 -2.66
C GLY A 399 10.29 -9.44 -2.37
N GLU A 400 10.22 -8.58 -3.38
CA GLU A 400 10.31 -7.12 -3.28
C GLU A 400 9.04 -6.49 -2.70
N MET A 401 7.87 -7.01 -3.05
CA MET A 401 6.58 -6.53 -2.55
C MET A 401 6.41 -6.81 -1.05
N LEU A 402 7.09 -7.84 -0.51
CA LEU A 402 7.19 -8.06 0.93
C LEU A 402 7.93 -6.92 1.64
N TYR A 403 9.06 -6.46 1.08
CA TYR A 403 9.83 -5.34 1.65
C TYR A 403 9.11 -4.00 1.48
N PHE A 404 8.34 -3.84 0.40
CA PHE A 404 7.43 -2.72 0.23
C PHE A 404 6.41 -2.65 1.38
N GLY A 405 5.74 -3.76 1.69
CA GLY A 405 4.80 -3.86 2.80
C GLY A 405 5.43 -3.47 4.15
N LYS A 406 6.66 -3.93 4.41
CA LYS A 406 7.42 -3.57 5.62
C LYS A 406 7.69 -2.07 5.73
N SER A 407 8.06 -1.45 4.62
CA SER A 407 8.36 -0.02 4.58
C SER A 407 7.11 0.82 4.83
N LEU A 408 5.95 0.39 4.32
CA LEU A 408 4.66 1.02 4.63
C LEU A 408 4.27 0.84 6.10
N GLU A 409 4.44 -0.35 6.65
CA GLU A 409 4.13 -0.63 8.06
C GLU A 409 4.90 0.30 9.00
N LEU A 410 6.16 0.61 8.67
CA LEU A 410 6.90 1.64 9.39
C LEU A 410 6.21 2.99 9.32
N LEU A 411 5.87 3.48 8.12
CA LEU A 411 5.24 4.80 7.96
C LEU A 411 3.99 4.90 8.85
N PHE A 412 3.22 3.82 8.94
CA PHE A 412 2.11 3.72 9.88
C PHE A 412 2.56 3.77 11.33
N MET A 413 3.53 2.94 11.72
CA MET A 413 4.02 2.84 13.09
C MET A 413 4.56 4.19 13.60
N VAL A 414 5.42 4.87 12.83
CA VAL A 414 6.00 6.16 13.20
C VAL A 414 4.92 7.23 13.33
N SER A 415 4.01 7.32 12.35
CA SER A 415 2.89 8.27 12.40
C SER A 415 2.00 8.01 13.62
N SER A 416 1.75 6.74 13.94
CA SER A 416 0.92 6.34 15.08
C SER A 416 1.57 6.66 16.42
N GLN A 417 2.88 6.40 16.56
CA GLN A 417 3.65 6.73 17.77
C GLN A 417 3.70 8.24 18.04
N LEU A 418 3.69 9.06 16.99
CA LEU A 418 3.69 10.52 17.07
C LEU A 418 2.29 11.13 17.13
N GLY A 419 1.22 10.32 17.00
CA GLY A 419 -0.16 10.83 16.98
C GLY A 419 -0.50 11.67 15.73
N VAL A 420 0.22 11.47 14.63
CA VAL A 420 0.04 12.21 13.37
C VAL A 420 -0.82 11.42 12.39
N THR A 421 -1.80 12.11 11.79
CA THR A 421 -2.57 11.59 10.65
C THR A 421 -2.07 12.22 9.37
N HIS A 422 -1.54 11.40 8.46
CA HIS A 422 -0.99 11.85 7.19
C HIS A 422 -1.63 11.11 6.01
N PRO A 423 -2.01 11.82 4.94
CA PRO A 423 -2.60 11.25 3.73
C PRO A 423 -1.54 10.57 2.84
N ILE A 424 -1.15 9.32 3.19
CA ILE A 424 -0.04 8.58 2.56
C ILE A 424 -0.27 8.41 1.05
N LEU A 425 -1.43 7.90 0.64
CA LEU A 425 -1.73 7.68 -0.77
C LEU A 425 -1.60 8.95 -1.60
N GLN A 426 -2.02 10.10 -1.07
CA GLN A 426 -1.97 11.39 -1.77
C GLN A 426 -0.52 11.87 -1.96
N THR A 427 0.33 11.71 -0.95
CA THR A 427 1.76 12.05 -1.03
C THR A 427 2.48 11.17 -2.06
N LEU A 428 2.24 9.85 -2.01
CA LEU A 428 2.80 8.90 -2.98
C LEU A 428 2.28 9.17 -4.40
N PHE A 429 0.98 9.46 -4.53
CA PHE A 429 0.34 9.84 -5.79
C PHE A 429 1.01 11.06 -6.42
N ARG A 430 1.27 12.12 -5.65
CA ARG A 430 1.87 13.36 -6.15
C ARG A 430 3.22 13.11 -6.85
N ARG A 431 4.13 12.40 -6.20
CA ARG A 431 5.45 12.06 -6.78
C ARG A 431 5.31 11.18 -8.02
N SER A 432 4.42 10.19 -7.94
CA SER A 432 4.14 9.26 -9.03
C SER A 432 3.56 9.95 -10.26
N TYR A 433 2.63 10.88 -10.05
CA TYR A 433 1.96 11.63 -11.09
C TYR A 433 2.95 12.52 -11.85
N VAL A 434 3.80 13.26 -11.13
CA VAL A 434 4.85 14.08 -11.74
C VAL A 434 5.82 13.23 -12.55
N LYS A 435 6.25 12.08 -12.01
CA LYS A 435 7.13 11.12 -12.69
C LYS A 435 6.52 10.62 -14.00
N LEU A 436 5.25 10.21 -13.97
CA LEU A 436 4.57 9.63 -15.14
C LEU A 436 4.25 10.69 -16.21
N LEU A 437 3.89 11.91 -15.84
CA LEU A 437 3.58 12.97 -16.81
C LEU A 437 4.80 13.65 -17.42
N ARG A 438 5.80 13.98 -16.60
CA ARG A 438 6.92 14.84 -17.02
C ARG A 438 8.20 14.06 -17.29
N GLY A 439 8.19 12.74 -17.07
CA GLY A 439 9.37 11.88 -17.18
C GLY A 439 10.51 12.23 -16.20
N SER A 440 10.31 13.18 -15.29
CA SER A 440 11.38 13.85 -14.55
C SER A 440 11.10 14.01 -13.04
N CYS A 441 12.16 14.04 -12.23
CA CYS A 441 12.17 14.28 -10.78
C CYS A 441 11.89 15.75 -10.41
N ALA A 442 10.93 16.42 -11.06
CA ALA A 442 10.72 17.84 -10.81
C ALA A 442 10.43 18.09 -9.30
N PRO A 443 11.08 19.07 -8.66
CA PRO A 443 10.91 19.31 -7.24
C PRO A 443 9.46 19.67 -6.94
N CYS A 444 8.88 18.93 -6.02
CA CYS A 444 7.65 19.31 -5.37
C CYS A 444 7.92 20.57 -4.54
N ALA A 445 7.33 21.72 -4.88
CA ALA A 445 7.55 22.96 -4.14
C ALA A 445 7.33 22.73 -2.62
N PRO A 446 8.31 23.07 -1.76
CA PRO A 446 8.18 22.90 -0.32
C PRO A 446 6.98 23.73 0.18
N GLY A 447 6.09 23.11 0.95
CA GLY A 447 4.92 23.78 1.52
C GLY A 447 3.72 23.95 0.57
N SER A 448 3.75 23.43 -0.66
CA SER A 448 2.51 23.34 -1.46
C SER A 448 1.50 22.46 -0.71
N ALA A 449 0.26 22.92 -0.59
CA ALA A 449 -0.80 22.16 0.07
C ALA A 449 -0.84 20.71 -0.44
N LEU A 450 -0.93 19.75 0.48
CA LEU A 450 -1.14 18.35 0.13
C LEU A 450 -2.38 18.27 -0.76
N CYS A 451 -2.17 17.80 -1.98
CA CYS A 451 -3.21 17.58 -2.96
C CYS A 451 -4.21 16.56 -2.38
N ARG A 452 -5.39 17.03 -1.94
CA ARG A 452 -6.38 16.16 -1.30
C ARG A 452 -7.16 15.39 -2.35
N ASN A 453 -7.37 16.00 -3.51
CA ASN A 453 -8.04 15.39 -4.65
C ASN A 453 -7.06 15.35 -5.82
N PRO A 454 -6.81 14.19 -6.45
CA PRO A 454 -6.04 14.12 -7.70
C PRO A 454 -6.36 15.23 -8.72
N HIS A 455 -7.62 15.71 -8.74
CA HIS A 455 -8.11 16.81 -9.59
C HIS A 455 -7.30 18.10 -9.47
N ASP A 456 -6.74 18.38 -8.30
CA ASP A 456 -5.99 19.61 -8.05
C ASP A 456 -4.65 19.64 -8.82
N LEU A 457 -4.20 18.50 -9.37
CA LEU A 457 -2.98 18.42 -10.21
C LEU A 457 -3.24 18.57 -11.71
N LEU A 458 -4.50 18.68 -12.13
CA LEU A 458 -4.83 18.88 -13.55
C LEU A 458 -4.59 20.33 -13.97
N PRO A 459 -4.23 20.57 -15.25
CA PRO A 459 -4.11 21.92 -15.76
C PRO A 459 -5.47 22.63 -15.75
N SER A 460 -5.44 23.95 -15.64
CA SER A 460 -6.64 24.76 -15.89
C SER A 460 -7.11 24.55 -17.33
N LEU A 461 -8.43 24.41 -17.52
CA LEU A 461 -8.98 24.23 -18.86
C LEU A 461 -8.77 25.48 -19.72
N PRO A 462 -8.44 25.32 -21.01
CA PRO A 462 -8.37 26.44 -21.94
C PRO A 462 -9.73 27.15 -22.08
N ASP A 463 -9.70 28.35 -22.65
CA ASP A 463 -10.92 29.04 -23.06
C ASP A 463 -11.62 28.25 -24.17
N VAL A 464 -12.94 28.10 -24.03
CA VAL A 464 -13.78 27.30 -24.93
C VAL A 464 -14.40 28.24 -25.97
N PRO A 465 -14.64 27.79 -27.22
CA PRO A 465 -15.37 28.57 -28.23
C PRO A 465 -16.71 29.11 -27.72
N ALA A 466 -17.16 30.24 -28.31
CA ALA A 466 -18.41 30.88 -27.96
C ALA A 466 -19.61 29.91 -28.07
N ALA A 467 -20.45 29.88 -27.05
CA ALA A 467 -21.66 29.05 -27.04
C ALA A 467 -22.61 29.45 -28.20
N ARG A 468 -23.28 28.48 -28.81
CA ARG A 468 -24.22 28.68 -29.92
C ARG A 468 -25.56 29.26 -29.46
N GLY A 469 -25.84 29.22 -28.15
CA GLY A 469 -27.06 29.77 -27.55
C GLY A 469 -27.04 29.73 -26.02
N ALA A 470 -28.12 30.24 -25.40
CA ALA A 470 -28.22 30.37 -23.95
C ALA A 470 -28.17 29.02 -23.21
N VAL A 471 -28.85 28.00 -23.74
CA VAL A 471 -28.85 26.64 -23.16
C VAL A 471 -27.44 26.05 -23.15
N GLU A 472 -26.73 26.17 -24.26
CA GLU A 472 -25.35 25.68 -24.36
C GLU A 472 -24.40 26.44 -23.42
N GLN A 473 -24.60 27.75 -23.26
CA GLN A 473 -23.81 28.56 -22.33
C GLN A 473 -24.04 28.15 -20.87
N GLU A 474 -25.28 27.91 -20.48
CA GLU A 474 -25.64 27.47 -19.12
C GLU A 474 -25.06 26.09 -18.81
N LEU A 475 -25.23 25.13 -19.73
CA LEU A 475 -24.69 23.78 -19.60
C LEU A 475 -23.15 23.77 -19.56
N LEU A 476 -22.51 24.60 -20.38
CA LEU A 476 -21.05 24.76 -20.35
C LEU A 476 -20.59 25.29 -18.98
N GLY A 477 -21.28 26.28 -18.42
CA GLY A 477 -21.02 26.81 -17.08
C GLY A 477 -21.13 25.73 -16.00
N LEU A 478 -22.22 24.96 -16.03
CA LEU A 478 -22.47 23.85 -15.10
C LEU A 478 -21.36 22.78 -15.19
N LEU A 479 -21.02 22.32 -16.40
CA LEU A 479 -19.97 21.31 -16.60
C LEU A 479 -18.60 21.82 -16.14
N ARG A 480 -18.26 23.10 -16.38
CA ARG A 480 -17.00 23.68 -15.91
C ARG A 480 -16.96 23.77 -14.39
N GLU A 481 -18.07 24.07 -13.74
CA GLU A 481 -18.15 24.08 -12.28
C GLU A 481 -17.97 22.68 -11.69
N HIS A 482 -18.64 21.66 -12.26
CA HIS A 482 -18.42 20.27 -11.86
C HIS A 482 -16.99 19.80 -12.11
N TYR A 483 -16.35 20.24 -13.20
CA TYR A 483 -14.93 19.97 -13.43
C TYR A 483 -14.08 20.62 -12.34
N LYS A 484 -14.22 21.92 -12.08
CA LYS A 484 -13.47 22.63 -11.02
C LYS A 484 -13.62 21.99 -9.64
N GLN A 485 -14.79 21.45 -9.33
CA GLN A 485 -15.07 20.75 -8.07
C GLN A 485 -14.54 19.30 -8.04
N GLY A 486 -13.99 18.81 -9.15
CA GLY A 486 -13.49 17.44 -9.30
C GLY A 486 -14.58 16.37 -9.39
N HIS A 487 -15.84 16.77 -9.67
CA HIS A 487 -16.96 15.85 -9.83
C HIS A 487 -16.90 15.10 -11.17
N ILE A 488 -16.30 15.70 -12.20
CA ILE A 488 -16.07 15.08 -13.50
C ILE A 488 -14.60 15.26 -13.91
N LEU A 489 -14.04 14.26 -14.58
CA LEU A 489 -12.72 14.37 -15.21
C LEU A 489 -12.83 15.00 -16.59
N GLY A 490 -13.85 14.58 -17.34
CA GLY A 490 -14.18 15.06 -18.66
C GLY A 490 -15.58 14.62 -19.04
N ALA A 491 -16.26 15.41 -19.86
CA ALA A 491 -17.62 15.15 -20.32
C ALA A 491 -17.79 15.62 -21.77
N GLN A 492 -18.57 14.86 -22.52
CA GLN A 492 -19.22 15.28 -23.75
C GLN A 492 -20.72 15.31 -23.51
N LEU A 493 -21.39 16.36 -23.99
CA LEU A 493 -22.83 16.50 -23.87
C LEU A 493 -23.43 16.98 -25.19
N CYS A 494 -24.34 16.19 -25.72
CA CYS A 494 -25.14 16.54 -26.90
C CYS A 494 -26.62 16.62 -26.47
N VAL A 495 -27.27 17.73 -26.79
CA VAL A 495 -28.70 17.94 -26.51
C VAL A 495 -29.43 18.11 -27.83
N LEU A 496 -30.41 17.24 -28.06
CA LEU A 496 -31.25 17.24 -29.24
C LEU A 496 -32.69 17.56 -28.84
N GLU A 497 -33.30 18.52 -29.50
CA GLU A 497 -34.74 18.71 -29.47
C GLU A 497 -35.38 17.73 -30.44
N LEU A 498 -36.17 16.80 -29.90
CA LEU A 498 -36.93 15.85 -30.71
C LEU A 498 -38.25 16.49 -31.16
N PRO A 499 -38.67 16.28 -32.41
CA PRO A 499 -39.96 16.76 -32.88
C PRO A 499 -41.09 16.16 -32.04
N SER A 500 -42.02 17.00 -31.58
CA SER A 500 -43.23 16.56 -30.88
C SER A 500 -44.10 15.72 -31.82
N SER A 501 -44.50 14.52 -31.39
CA SER A 501 -45.32 13.59 -32.19
C SER A 501 -46.80 14.00 -32.29
N SER A 502 -47.17 15.18 -31.78
CA SER A 502 -48.54 15.65 -31.75
C SER A 502 -48.88 16.54 -32.95
N ALA A 503 -49.28 15.92 -34.06
CA ALA A 503 -50.38 16.33 -34.94
C ALA A 503 -50.28 15.60 -36.29
N THR A 504 -50.72 14.34 -36.34
CA THR A 504 -51.10 13.72 -37.61
C THR A 504 -52.46 14.24 -38.04
N SER A 505 -52.46 15.32 -38.83
CA SER A 505 -53.57 15.57 -39.76
C SER A 505 -53.02 15.53 -41.19
N ARG A 506 -53.45 14.48 -41.92
CA ARG A 506 -53.34 14.28 -43.37
C ARG A 506 -51.93 14.22 -43.97
N GLY A 507 -51.39 13.00 -44.01
CA GLY A 507 -50.93 12.43 -45.28
C GLY A 507 -49.63 12.94 -45.90
N ARG A 508 -48.60 13.23 -45.11
CA ARG A 508 -47.17 13.16 -45.50
C ARG A 508 -46.30 13.11 -44.25
N HIS A 509 -45.56 12.01 -44.07
CA HIS A 509 -44.56 11.90 -43.00
C HIS A 509 -43.32 12.73 -43.38
N HIS A 510 -43.33 14.04 -43.13
CA HIS A 510 -42.07 14.76 -42.92
C HIS A 510 -41.72 14.62 -41.44
N GLN A 511 -40.91 13.62 -41.10
CA GLN A 511 -40.19 13.63 -39.83
C GLN A 511 -39.25 14.85 -39.88
N ALA A 512 -39.56 15.89 -39.12
CA ALA A 512 -38.60 16.98 -38.91
C ALA A 512 -37.33 16.37 -38.31
N SER A 513 -36.15 16.78 -38.81
CA SER A 513 -34.90 16.33 -38.24
C SER A 513 -34.74 16.90 -36.82
N PRO A 514 -34.21 16.13 -35.85
CA PRO A 514 -33.91 16.65 -34.52
C PRO A 514 -33.04 17.91 -34.61
N GLN A 515 -33.36 18.93 -33.83
CA GLN A 515 -32.57 20.16 -33.77
C GLN A 515 -31.47 20.01 -32.71
N LEU A 516 -30.23 20.33 -33.06
CA LEU A 516 -29.11 20.34 -32.11
C LEU A 516 -29.15 21.62 -31.27
N LEU A 517 -29.37 21.47 -29.97
CA LEU A 517 -29.43 22.58 -29.00
C LEU A 517 -28.09 22.83 -28.30
N ALA A 518 -27.28 21.79 -28.11
CA ALA A 518 -25.94 21.90 -27.52
C ALA A 518 -25.05 20.75 -28.00
N ASP A 519 -23.77 21.01 -28.25
CA ASP A 519 -22.73 20.02 -28.56
C ASP A 519 -21.42 20.43 -27.89
N LEU A 520 -21.27 19.98 -26.65
CA LEU A 520 -20.28 20.48 -25.70
C LEU A 520 -19.26 19.41 -25.33
N ALA A 521 -18.04 19.86 -25.04
CA ALA A 521 -17.00 19.07 -24.43
C ALA A 521 -16.27 19.90 -23.37
N VAL A 522 -16.05 19.32 -22.18
CA VAL A 522 -15.37 19.96 -21.05
C VAL A 522 -14.47 18.94 -20.36
N GLY A 523 -13.35 19.40 -19.82
CA GLY A 523 -12.45 18.59 -19.01
C GLY A 523 -11.29 17.98 -19.80
N VAL A 524 -10.70 16.93 -19.27
CA VAL A 524 -9.54 16.24 -19.85
C VAL A 524 -9.82 14.75 -20.10
N LYS A 525 -9.07 14.14 -21.02
CA LYS A 525 -9.27 12.73 -21.41
C LYS A 525 -9.00 11.77 -20.27
N SER A 526 -7.87 11.93 -19.58
CA SER A 526 -7.50 11.09 -18.44
C SER A 526 -6.59 11.84 -17.48
N TRP A 527 -6.33 11.24 -16.31
CA TRP A 527 -5.34 11.75 -15.36
C TRP A 527 -3.93 11.77 -15.96
N LEU A 528 -3.54 10.73 -16.70
CA LEU A 528 -2.20 10.60 -17.27
C LEU A 528 -2.07 11.19 -18.67
N GLU A 529 -3.19 11.55 -19.29
CA GLU A 529 -3.28 12.23 -20.59
C GLU A 529 -4.19 13.46 -20.42
N PRO A 530 -3.69 14.55 -19.81
CA PRO A 530 -4.48 15.73 -19.47
C PRO A 530 -4.81 16.60 -20.69
N GLU A 531 -4.93 16.00 -21.87
CA GLU A 531 -5.37 16.65 -23.10
C GLU A 531 -6.86 17.03 -22.97
N PRO A 532 -7.29 18.20 -23.46
CA PRO A 532 -8.69 18.60 -23.43
C PRO A 532 -9.61 17.59 -24.12
N VAL A 533 -10.78 17.36 -23.53
CA VAL A 533 -11.88 16.67 -24.22
C VAL A 533 -12.41 17.60 -25.31
N THR A 534 -12.62 17.04 -26.50
CA THR A 534 -13.29 17.68 -27.64
C THR A 534 -14.55 16.89 -27.96
N THR A 535 -15.46 17.42 -28.78
CA THR A 535 -16.65 16.68 -29.23
C THR A 535 -16.31 15.46 -30.09
N ALA A 536 -15.08 15.35 -30.57
CA ALA A 536 -14.56 14.20 -31.32
C ALA A 536 -13.76 13.20 -30.45
N THR A 537 -13.53 13.49 -29.17
CA THR A 537 -12.81 12.60 -28.26
C THR A 537 -13.54 11.26 -28.11
N THR A 538 -12.83 10.16 -28.26
CA THR A 538 -13.39 8.81 -28.04
C THR A 538 -13.19 8.38 -26.60
N PHE A 539 -14.26 7.91 -25.96
CA PHE A 539 -14.21 7.32 -24.63
C PHE A 539 -14.35 5.81 -24.69
N ASN A 540 -13.60 5.11 -23.83
CA ASN A 540 -13.79 3.68 -23.61
C ASN A 540 -15.10 3.46 -22.83
N LEU A 541 -16.17 3.06 -23.55
CA LEU A 541 -17.45 2.72 -22.94
C LEU A 541 -17.37 1.32 -22.34
N LEU A 542 -17.35 1.23 -21.02
CA LEU A 542 -17.23 -0.04 -20.28
C LEU A 542 -18.53 -0.86 -20.33
N ASP A 543 -19.69 -0.21 -20.44
CA ASP A 543 -20.99 -0.87 -20.40
C ASP A 543 -22.01 -0.13 -21.26
N LEU A 544 -22.23 -0.66 -22.47
CA LEU A 544 -23.24 -0.16 -23.39
C LEU A 544 -24.65 -0.61 -23.05
N SER A 545 -24.86 -1.53 -22.11
CA SER A 545 -26.21 -2.05 -21.80
C SER A 545 -27.05 -1.05 -21.00
N LYS A 546 -26.39 -0.26 -20.14
CA LYS A 546 -27.04 0.69 -19.23
C LYS A 546 -27.85 1.76 -19.95
N LEU A 547 -27.28 2.34 -21.01
CA LEU A 547 -27.92 3.42 -21.75
C LEU A 547 -29.19 2.95 -22.48
N PRO A 548 -29.17 1.88 -23.32
CA PRO A 548 -30.36 1.28 -23.90
C PRO A 548 -31.42 0.88 -22.87
N LEU A 549 -31.01 0.31 -21.72
CA LEU A 549 -31.94 -0.10 -20.67
C LEU A 549 -32.61 1.10 -20.00
N ALA A 550 -31.85 2.15 -19.67
CA ALA A 550 -32.39 3.39 -19.13
C ALA A 550 -33.34 4.07 -20.13
N LEU A 551 -32.94 4.14 -21.41
CA LEU A 551 -33.78 4.68 -22.48
C LEU A 551 -35.05 3.85 -22.70
N ALA A 552 -34.99 2.53 -22.58
CA ALA A 552 -36.17 1.67 -22.68
C ALA A 552 -37.15 1.98 -21.54
N LEU A 553 -36.67 2.13 -20.31
CA LEU A 553 -37.52 2.51 -19.17
C LEU A 553 -38.10 3.92 -19.35
N LEU A 554 -37.30 4.91 -19.78
CA LEU A 554 -37.78 6.27 -20.02
C LEU A 554 -38.82 6.33 -21.15
N LYS A 555 -38.65 5.56 -22.23
CA LYS A 555 -39.69 5.44 -23.28
C LYS A 555 -40.99 4.83 -22.77
N LEU A 556 -40.92 3.90 -21.81
CA LEU A 556 -42.11 3.37 -21.15
C LEU A 556 -42.77 4.42 -20.26
N VAL A 557 -41.99 5.29 -19.62
CA VAL A 557 -42.49 6.45 -18.87
C VAL A 557 -43.18 7.45 -19.80
N ASP A 558 -42.54 7.83 -20.90
CA ASP A 558 -43.11 8.76 -21.90
C ASP A 558 -44.40 8.21 -22.52
N ALA A 559 -44.46 6.89 -22.74
CA ALA A 559 -45.66 6.20 -23.22
C ALA A 559 -46.76 6.05 -22.15
N GLY A 560 -46.54 6.53 -20.93
CA GLY A 560 -47.45 6.42 -19.79
C GLY A 560 -47.65 4.98 -19.28
N ARG A 561 -46.71 4.08 -19.61
CA ARG A 561 -46.77 2.64 -19.25
C ARG A 561 -46.00 2.32 -17.96
N LEU A 562 -45.18 3.24 -17.49
CA LEU A 562 -44.41 3.15 -16.25
C LEU A 562 -44.40 4.54 -15.61
N ARG A 563 -44.44 4.66 -14.28
CA ARG A 563 -44.21 5.93 -13.59
C ARG A 563 -42.86 5.89 -12.90
N LEU A 564 -42.18 7.04 -12.84
CA LEU A 564 -40.93 7.19 -12.10
C LEU A 564 -41.10 6.85 -10.60
N SER A 565 -42.29 7.12 -10.05
CA SER A 565 -42.64 6.81 -8.66
C SER A 565 -42.99 5.35 -8.41
N ASP A 566 -43.10 4.50 -9.45
CA ASP A 566 -43.46 3.10 -9.26
C ASP A 566 -42.35 2.39 -8.47
N ALA A 567 -42.75 1.64 -7.44
CA ALA A 567 -41.85 0.86 -6.62
C ALA A 567 -41.33 -0.33 -7.43
N LEU A 568 -40.00 -0.52 -7.47
CA LEU A 568 -39.36 -1.73 -8.01
C LEU A 568 -39.96 -3.06 -7.50
N PRO A 569 -40.42 -3.18 -6.23
CA PRO A 569 -41.14 -4.35 -5.70
C PRO A 569 -42.34 -4.83 -6.49
N GLY A 570 -43.00 -3.94 -7.25
CA GLY A 570 -44.07 -4.34 -8.17
C GLY A 570 -43.58 -5.13 -9.38
N LEU A 571 -42.25 -5.20 -9.58
CA LEU A 571 -41.57 -5.81 -10.72
C LEU A 571 -40.52 -6.86 -10.32
N LEU A 572 -39.94 -6.80 -9.11
CA LEU A 572 -38.87 -7.67 -8.61
C LEU A 572 -38.98 -7.89 -7.08
N PRO A 573 -38.89 -9.13 -6.54
CA PRO A 573 -38.94 -9.36 -5.10
C PRO A 573 -37.65 -8.89 -4.39
N GLY A 574 -37.74 -8.05 -3.35
CA GLY A 574 -36.61 -7.82 -2.41
C GLY A 574 -36.33 -6.41 -1.87
N GLN A 575 -36.93 -5.33 -2.40
CA GLN A 575 -36.53 -3.95 -2.03
C GLN A 575 -37.72 -2.95 -1.91
N PRO A 576 -38.59 -3.02 -0.86
CA PRO A 576 -39.87 -2.28 -0.76
C PRO A 576 -39.80 -0.75 -0.98
N SER A 577 -38.65 -0.11 -0.78
CA SER A 577 -38.49 1.35 -0.75
C SER A 577 -37.78 1.96 -1.98
N VAL A 578 -37.32 1.15 -2.93
CA VAL A 578 -36.62 1.64 -4.13
C VAL A 578 -37.62 1.84 -5.28
N THR A 579 -37.58 2.99 -5.97
CA THR A 579 -38.44 3.32 -7.11
C THR A 579 -37.66 3.30 -8.43
N VAL A 580 -38.37 3.33 -9.56
CA VAL A 580 -37.76 3.51 -10.89
C VAL A 580 -36.92 4.79 -10.94
N GLN A 581 -37.41 5.88 -10.34
CA GLN A 581 -36.66 7.12 -10.21
C GLN A 581 -35.35 6.90 -9.47
N HIS A 582 -35.38 6.25 -8.31
CA HIS A 582 -34.19 6.02 -7.50
C HIS A 582 -33.11 5.24 -8.26
N VAL A 583 -33.51 4.26 -9.08
CA VAL A 583 -32.57 3.51 -9.93
C VAL A 583 -32.01 4.42 -11.03
N LEU A 584 -32.88 5.09 -11.80
CA LEU A 584 -32.47 5.94 -12.93
C LEU A 584 -31.61 7.14 -12.50
N SER A 585 -31.86 7.71 -11.32
CA SER A 585 -31.10 8.85 -10.78
C SER A 585 -29.90 8.42 -9.93
N HIS A 586 -29.60 7.13 -9.82
CA HIS A 586 -28.54 6.60 -8.94
C HIS A 586 -28.67 7.00 -7.46
N THR A 587 -29.90 7.08 -6.94
CA THR A 587 -30.20 7.39 -5.54
C THR A 587 -30.80 6.19 -4.79
N ALA A 588 -30.70 4.97 -5.34
CA ALA A 588 -31.24 3.74 -4.75
C ALA A 588 -30.53 3.26 -3.46
N GLY A 589 -29.36 3.81 -3.12
CA GLY A 589 -28.57 3.37 -1.97
C GLY A 589 -27.85 2.03 -2.15
N LEU A 590 -27.86 1.44 -3.36
CA LEU A 590 -27.28 0.14 -3.69
C LEU A 590 -25.90 0.25 -4.36
N TRP A 591 -25.07 1.19 -3.89
CA TRP A 591 -23.79 1.57 -4.51
C TRP A 591 -22.57 0.76 -4.04
N LYS A 592 -22.78 -0.26 -3.19
CA LYS A 592 -21.71 -1.19 -2.80
C LYS A 592 -21.15 -1.91 -4.03
N PRO A 593 -19.82 -2.09 -4.12
CA PRO A 593 -19.18 -2.58 -5.34
C PRO A 593 -19.53 -4.02 -5.69
N LEU A 594 -19.67 -4.89 -4.68
CA LEU A 594 -20.08 -6.26 -4.85
C LEU A 594 -21.26 -6.58 -3.91
N PRO A 595 -22.32 -7.22 -4.42
CA PRO A 595 -23.36 -7.80 -3.59
C PRO A 595 -22.81 -8.89 -2.64
N PRO A 596 -23.41 -9.08 -1.44
CA PRO A 596 -23.02 -10.17 -0.55
C PRO A 596 -23.15 -11.53 -1.23
N GLY A 597 -22.17 -12.42 -1.04
CA GLY A 597 -22.19 -13.79 -1.56
C GLY A 597 -21.63 -13.98 -2.98
N VAL A 598 -21.23 -12.90 -3.66
CA VAL A 598 -20.52 -12.97 -4.95
C VAL A 598 -19.01 -13.01 -4.70
N ALA A 599 -18.36 -14.10 -5.12
CA ALA A 599 -16.99 -14.42 -4.78
C ALA A 599 -16.09 -14.74 -5.98
N ASN A 600 -16.61 -14.77 -7.21
CA ASN A 600 -15.81 -15.03 -8.41
C ASN A 600 -16.47 -14.48 -9.69
N LEU A 601 -15.65 -14.31 -10.73
CA LEU A 601 -16.06 -13.85 -12.05
C LEU A 601 -17.22 -14.67 -12.66
N LYS A 602 -17.28 -15.99 -12.45
CA LYS A 602 -18.37 -16.83 -12.97
C LYS A 602 -19.72 -16.41 -12.38
N GLN A 603 -19.76 -16.14 -11.07
CA GLN A 603 -20.97 -15.62 -10.42
C GLN A 603 -21.28 -14.20 -10.89
N LEU A 604 -20.27 -13.37 -11.11
CA LEU A 604 -20.43 -11.98 -11.59
C LEU A 604 -20.99 -11.91 -13.02
N LEU A 605 -20.67 -12.90 -13.86
CA LEU A 605 -21.15 -13.01 -15.25
C LEU A 605 -22.50 -13.74 -15.36
N ASP A 606 -23.00 -14.34 -14.27
CA ASP A 606 -24.30 -15.01 -14.25
C ASP A 606 -25.40 -14.04 -13.83
N PHE A 607 -26.32 -13.75 -14.77
CA PHE A 607 -27.34 -12.73 -14.58
C PHE A 607 -28.28 -13.02 -13.39
N GLU A 608 -28.72 -14.27 -13.26
CA GLU A 608 -29.70 -14.64 -12.22
C GLU A 608 -29.05 -14.63 -10.82
N THR A 609 -27.82 -15.12 -10.71
CA THR A 609 -27.02 -15.07 -9.48
C THR A 609 -26.79 -13.62 -9.04
N MET A 610 -26.37 -12.75 -9.97
CA MET A 610 -26.14 -11.34 -9.68
C MET A 610 -27.42 -10.61 -9.31
N LEU A 611 -28.51 -10.83 -10.03
CA LEU A 611 -29.79 -10.20 -9.74
C LEU A 611 -30.27 -10.59 -8.34
N ALA A 612 -30.22 -11.88 -8.00
CA ALA A 612 -30.60 -12.36 -6.66
C ALA A 612 -29.74 -11.72 -5.56
N ALA A 613 -28.43 -11.64 -5.76
CA ALA A 613 -27.52 -11.03 -4.80
C ALA A 613 -27.74 -9.51 -4.66
N VAL A 614 -27.99 -8.80 -5.76
CA VAL A 614 -28.34 -7.37 -5.76
C VAL A 614 -29.64 -7.13 -5.00
N LEU A 615 -30.68 -7.95 -5.24
CA LEU A 615 -31.96 -7.81 -4.57
C LEU A 615 -31.87 -8.11 -3.08
N ALA A 616 -31.05 -9.08 -2.68
CA ALA A 616 -30.78 -9.40 -1.27
C ALA A 616 -29.83 -8.41 -0.57
N SER A 617 -29.20 -7.49 -1.31
CA SER A 617 -28.23 -6.55 -0.74
C SER A 617 -28.93 -5.51 0.15
N PRO A 618 -28.46 -5.29 1.39
CA PRO A 618 -29.00 -4.20 2.20
C PRO A 618 -28.66 -2.85 1.55
N VAL A 619 -29.63 -1.93 1.53
CA VAL A 619 -29.38 -0.54 1.12
C VAL A 619 -28.34 0.07 2.06
N ALA A 620 -27.27 0.63 1.48
CA ALA A 620 -26.20 1.26 2.26
C ALA A 620 -26.65 2.60 2.86
N GLU A 621 -27.56 3.28 2.17
CA GLU A 621 -28.16 4.56 2.57
C GLU A 621 -29.66 4.53 2.19
N PRO A 622 -30.52 5.32 2.85
CA PRO A 622 -31.93 5.42 2.49
C PRO A 622 -32.11 5.85 1.02
N PRO A 623 -33.03 5.24 0.25
CA PRO A 623 -33.30 5.66 -1.12
C PRO A 623 -33.70 7.14 -1.20
N GLY A 624 -33.14 7.86 -2.18
CA GLY A 624 -33.33 9.31 -2.35
C GLY A 624 -32.39 10.19 -1.53
N TYR A 625 -31.60 9.63 -0.60
CA TYR A 625 -30.73 10.40 0.29
C TYR A 625 -29.57 11.11 -0.44
N ALA A 626 -28.82 10.37 -1.27
CA ALA A 626 -27.67 10.89 -1.99
C ALA A 626 -27.54 10.22 -3.36
N GLN A 627 -27.06 10.99 -4.34
CA GLN A 627 -26.72 10.46 -5.65
C GLN A 627 -25.34 9.78 -5.58
N ARG A 628 -25.33 8.45 -5.69
CA ARG A 628 -24.10 7.64 -5.72
C ARG A 628 -24.20 6.61 -6.82
N TYR A 629 -23.27 6.69 -7.76
CA TYR A 629 -23.25 5.80 -8.92
C TYR A 629 -23.11 4.33 -8.51
N HIS A 630 -24.19 3.57 -8.67
CA HIS A 630 -24.24 2.15 -8.31
C HIS A 630 -23.93 1.27 -9.53
N HIS A 631 -22.64 1.29 -9.89
CA HIS A 631 -22.07 0.66 -11.09
C HIS A 631 -22.50 -0.79 -11.32
N THR A 632 -22.55 -1.62 -10.28
CA THR A 632 -22.87 -3.05 -10.39
C THR A 632 -24.38 -3.27 -10.46
N SER A 633 -25.18 -2.69 -9.56
CA SER A 633 -26.61 -2.99 -9.45
C SER A 633 -27.48 -2.34 -10.53
N PHE A 634 -27.08 -1.18 -11.09
CA PHE A 634 -27.91 -0.42 -12.03
C PHE A 634 -28.36 -1.24 -13.24
N GLY A 635 -27.40 -1.87 -13.93
CA GLY A 635 -27.69 -2.65 -15.14
C GLY A 635 -28.65 -3.80 -14.87
N TYR A 636 -28.42 -4.57 -13.78
CA TYR A 636 -29.28 -5.67 -13.38
C TYR A 636 -30.69 -5.22 -13.03
N LEU A 637 -30.85 -4.13 -12.26
CA LEU A 637 -32.15 -3.61 -11.89
C LEU A 637 -32.94 -3.10 -13.11
N CYS A 638 -32.28 -2.35 -14.01
CA CYS A 638 -32.94 -1.87 -15.23
C CYS A 638 -33.28 -3.03 -16.18
N ALA A 639 -32.38 -4.01 -16.35
CA ALA A 639 -32.61 -5.18 -17.18
C ALA A 639 -33.77 -6.04 -16.65
N ALA A 640 -33.81 -6.26 -15.34
CA ALA A 640 -34.83 -7.06 -14.70
C ALA A 640 -36.20 -6.35 -14.73
N ALA A 641 -36.24 -5.02 -14.56
CA ALA A 641 -37.44 -4.22 -14.80
C ALA A 641 -37.92 -4.34 -16.26
N CYS A 642 -37.01 -4.20 -17.24
CA CYS A 642 -37.36 -4.37 -18.65
C CYS A 642 -37.89 -5.79 -18.95
N ARG A 643 -37.26 -6.85 -18.41
CA ARG A 643 -37.70 -8.25 -18.56
C ARG A 643 -39.10 -8.48 -17.99
N SER A 644 -39.37 -7.95 -16.80
CA SER A 644 -40.68 -8.05 -16.14
C SER A 644 -41.80 -7.43 -17.00
N LEU A 645 -41.48 -6.32 -17.67
CA LEU A 645 -42.40 -5.58 -18.54
C LEU A 645 -42.49 -6.14 -19.97
N ALA A 646 -41.53 -6.97 -20.41
CA ALA A 646 -41.47 -7.52 -21.77
C ALA A 646 -42.54 -8.59 -22.07
N GLY A 647 -43.20 -9.13 -21.04
CA GLY A 647 -44.26 -10.16 -21.17
C GLY A 647 -45.65 -9.72 -20.69
N SER A 648 -45.79 -8.52 -20.15
CA SER A 648 -47.03 -8.06 -19.50
C SER A 648 -47.66 -6.91 -20.31
N ARG A 649 -48.94 -7.06 -20.70
CA ARG A 649 -49.73 -5.91 -21.16
C ARG A 649 -49.92 -5.00 -19.96
N LEU A 650 -49.12 -3.93 -19.88
CA LEU A 650 -49.32 -2.85 -18.91
C LEU A 650 -50.69 -2.25 -19.20
N SER A 651 -51.70 -2.68 -18.45
CA SER A 651 -53.06 -2.18 -18.59
C SER A 651 -53.07 -0.72 -18.19
N LYS A 652 -53.89 0.09 -18.88
CA LYS A 652 -54.04 1.54 -18.67
C LYS A 652 -54.65 1.91 -17.30
N THR A 653 -54.68 1.01 -16.34
CA THR A 653 -55.41 1.21 -15.09
C THR A 653 -54.67 0.56 -13.93
N ARG A 654 -53.91 1.38 -13.19
CA ARG A 654 -53.85 1.36 -11.72
C ARG A 654 -53.60 2.76 -11.16
#